data_AF-K0KLA6-F1
#
_entry.id   AF-K0KLA6-F1
#
_cell.length_a   1.000
_cell.length_b   1.000
_cell.length_c   1.000
_cell.angle_alpha   90.00
_cell.angle_beta   90.00
_cell.angle_gamma   90.00
#
_symmetry.space_group_name_H-M   'P 1'
#
loop_
_entity.id
_entity.type
_entity.pdbx_description
1 polymer ?
#
loop_
_entity_poly.entity_id
_entity_poly.type
_entity_poly.pdbx_seq_one_letter_code
_entity_poly.pdbx_strand_id
1 'polypeptide(L)'
;MEIDPWSAVKNISTTLTGVDPKIAQLEAAKKALKLLQSTGNSNPLIDLSIAASEGDNEKLLEILKNKETYEYLNKEDDSGLYPITYAIVFDNEEAVEIILAKSAENLNKPDAMFGYTPLMWAVWLQHKGIVVELLNHGANLEAEGKNGITVFDLVKPGSEMYDFFEEHGLLENKNKSNEDSEDMFYKAAAIPSAEKEDELYDNIRLKTAGLNITDDTNLYQDSNAFTAGTAATTANALFDDEFNFNKLQKNQYIIFSDFDIPSILDLIFELEKKHAHKTTYPAAVIYQCVRYADHSKKSDLLVENFLNLAFTRIRASTASKSGVTSIQSQGDIVLQSYWLSVINFLYYYLCRDDGFFKRYPRLLQDLVITYQSLIIELTNSIKFRLNDLIDDCLLNFVNIPVINGTLYKNDWNFFKKKSQQKSTFDDIYKMLYPPSVKEQLKPSPIKITQTLGALLYVLELHDVHPLITQQTFSSVFYWLSITLFNRVLSQKKYLSRAQAIQIRLNVSVIEDWTRSNNKSPSLPDIDTYLLKAFPYTLIEENITEEHPLVLNKVAFYNGNVKDPNDLAFYHTSLFSILKIHFEVFYELLQWLQTFTILRDEDSLLAIFESLQSLNAAQLMRTIDKYRYEVDEEKFPKTLSKKIQSKVKNEDQKRPNILYQGNDFLYLNPSQDFPVALPTIPELVNEYGAGLGGIDKAKAIKYQPFLPYEIIDSIDEIHEQKAKQKQKQEEDEANERKNEEYNDEEQDDDDDDEEREKERDRNGNNNNNEEGFGNDRHDELFQSLQVPSSLAHRNWGVDDENTMNPW
;
A
#
# COMPACT_ATOMS: atom_id res chain seq x y z
N MET A 1 59.31 0.75 -49.31
CA MET A 1 58.50 0.73 -48.07
C MET A 1 57.55 -0.44 -48.22
N GLU A 2 57.85 -1.56 -47.58
CA GLU A 2 56.88 -2.65 -47.44
C GLU A 2 55.74 -2.11 -46.60
N ILE A 3 54.55 -1.96 -47.20
CA ILE A 3 53.34 -1.58 -46.48
C ILE A 3 52.94 -2.82 -45.70
N ASP A 4 53.01 -2.76 -44.36
CA ASP A 4 52.52 -3.83 -43.49
C ASP A 4 51.04 -4.10 -43.82
N PRO A 5 50.68 -5.27 -44.38
CA PRO A 5 49.31 -5.58 -44.78
C PRO A 5 48.30 -5.48 -43.63
N TRP A 6 48.77 -5.62 -42.39
CA TRP A 6 47.97 -5.56 -41.18
C TRP A 6 47.77 -4.15 -40.62
N SER A 7 48.45 -3.12 -41.18
CA SER A 7 48.33 -1.75 -40.70
C SER A 7 46.92 -1.18 -40.87
N ALA A 8 46.15 -1.67 -41.85
CA ALA A 8 44.77 -1.27 -42.07
C ALA A 8 43.85 -1.83 -40.97
N VAL A 9 44.07 -3.08 -40.54
CA VAL A 9 43.25 -3.76 -39.51
C VAL A 9 43.31 -3.01 -38.18
N LYS A 10 44.50 -2.50 -37.82
CA LYS A 10 44.74 -1.77 -36.55
C LYS A 10 44.26 -0.31 -36.57
N ASN A 11 44.11 0.31 -37.75
CA ASN A 11 43.87 1.75 -37.90
C ASN A 11 42.45 2.11 -38.41
N ILE A 12 41.54 1.15 -38.58
CA ILE A 12 40.15 1.44 -38.98
C ILE A 12 39.45 2.22 -37.86
N SER A 13 39.35 3.54 -38.06
CA SER A 13 38.62 4.51 -37.25
C SER A 13 37.27 4.82 -37.89
N THR A 14 36.22 4.69 -37.09
CA THR A 14 34.77 4.76 -37.36
C THR A 14 34.32 6.05 -38.06
N THR A 15 34.47 6.20 -39.37
CA THR A 15 33.97 7.43 -40.02
C THR A 15 33.22 7.32 -41.35
N LEU A 16 33.08 6.19 -42.06
CA LEU A 16 32.48 6.28 -43.42
C LEU A 16 31.59 5.16 -43.95
N THR A 17 31.26 4.13 -43.18
CA THR A 17 30.31 3.10 -43.65
C THR A 17 29.46 2.67 -42.45
N GLY A 18 28.13 2.76 -42.53
CA GLY A 18 27.20 2.39 -41.46
C GLY A 18 27.16 0.88 -41.11
N VAL A 19 28.31 0.21 -41.22
CA VAL A 19 28.59 -1.19 -40.90
C VAL A 19 29.27 -1.22 -39.52
N ASP A 20 28.97 -2.24 -38.72
CA ASP A 20 29.57 -2.42 -37.40
C ASP A 20 31.11 -2.39 -37.48
N PRO A 21 31.80 -1.60 -36.62
CA PRO A 21 33.25 -1.49 -36.63
C PRO A 21 33.98 -2.83 -36.53
N LYS A 22 33.40 -3.83 -35.83
CA LYS A 22 33.99 -5.17 -35.69
C LYS A 22 33.99 -5.91 -37.04
N ILE A 23 32.89 -5.83 -37.78
CA ILE A 23 32.74 -6.48 -39.10
C ILE A 23 33.70 -5.85 -40.12
N ALA A 24 33.84 -4.52 -40.10
CA ALA A 24 34.77 -3.82 -40.99
C ALA A 24 36.24 -4.22 -40.75
N GLN A 25 36.62 -4.42 -39.49
CA GLN A 25 37.96 -4.90 -39.14
C GLN A 25 38.19 -6.37 -39.55
N LEU A 26 37.18 -7.23 -39.44
CA LEU A 26 37.23 -8.63 -39.91
C LEU A 26 37.34 -8.74 -41.44
N GLU A 27 36.61 -7.88 -42.19
CA GLU A 27 36.77 -7.80 -43.64
C GLU A 27 38.15 -7.30 -44.06
N ALA A 28 38.73 -6.36 -43.31
CA ALA A 28 40.08 -5.89 -43.54
C ALA A 28 41.12 -6.97 -43.28
N ALA A 29 40.94 -7.79 -42.22
CA ALA A 29 41.78 -8.94 -41.93
C ALA A 29 41.71 -9.97 -43.08
N LYS A 30 40.52 -10.29 -43.60
CA LYS A 30 40.34 -11.14 -44.78
C LYS A 30 41.06 -10.59 -46.03
N LYS A 31 41.00 -9.28 -46.26
CA LYS A 31 41.72 -8.63 -47.38
C LYS A 31 43.24 -8.69 -47.22
N ALA A 32 43.76 -8.51 -45.99
CA ALA A 32 45.18 -8.63 -45.70
C ALA A 32 45.69 -10.07 -45.96
N LEU A 33 44.93 -11.09 -45.54
CA LEU A 33 45.24 -12.49 -45.81
C LEU A 33 45.33 -12.79 -47.32
N LYS A 34 44.38 -12.28 -48.12
CA LYS A 34 44.40 -12.45 -49.59
C LYS A 34 45.61 -11.78 -50.25
N LEU A 35 46.02 -10.61 -49.77
CA LEU A 35 47.23 -9.93 -50.27
C LEU A 35 48.49 -10.73 -49.94
N LEU A 36 48.59 -11.30 -48.74
CA LEU A 36 49.69 -12.18 -48.33
C LEU A 36 49.75 -13.48 -49.16
N GLN A 37 48.60 -14.05 -49.52
CA GLN A 37 48.53 -15.20 -50.42
C GLN A 37 49.06 -14.84 -51.83
N SER A 38 48.69 -13.67 -52.36
CA SER A 38 49.11 -13.22 -53.71
C SER A 38 50.59 -12.84 -53.81
N THR A 39 51.24 -12.51 -52.69
CA THR A 39 52.65 -12.06 -52.63
C THR A 39 53.64 -13.22 -52.44
N GLY A 40 53.18 -14.47 -52.41
CA GLY A 40 54.02 -15.67 -52.31
C GLY A 40 54.45 -16.05 -50.89
N ASN A 41 53.93 -15.36 -49.86
CA ASN A 41 54.12 -15.66 -48.45
C ASN A 41 52.99 -16.56 -47.88
N SER A 42 52.56 -17.56 -48.65
CA SER A 42 51.47 -18.47 -48.26
C SER A 42 51.93 -19.45 -47.17
N ASN A 43 51.51 -19.21 -45.93
CA ASN A 43 51.60 -20.17 -44.82
C ASN A 43 50.33 -21.04 -44.83
N PRO A 44 50.38 -22.36 -44.55
CA PRO A 44 49.20 -23.20 -44.40
C PRO A 44 48.08 -22.60 -43.54
N LEU A 45 48.42 -21.81 -42.52
CA LEU A 45 47.45 -21.05 -41.71
C LEU A 45 46.65 -20.01 -42.51
N ILE A 46 47.32 -19.27 -43.40
CA ILE A 46 46.70 -18.23 -44.24
C ILE A 46 45.75 -18.89 -45.24
N ASP A 47 46.18 -19.98 -45.88
CA ASP A 47 45.36 -20.72 -46.84
C ASP A 47 44.14 -21.36 -46.15
N LEU A 48 44.30 -21.87 -44.92
CA LEU A 48 43.19 -22.38 -44.09
C LEU A 48 42.18 -21.28 -43.73
N SER A 49 42.65 -20.14 -43.23
CA SER A 49 41.76 -19.02 -42.86
C SER A 49 41.03 -18.43 -44.07
N ILE A 50 41.67 -18.36 -45.23
CA ILE A 50 41.01 -17.93 -46.47
C ILE A 50 39.96 -18.95 -46.90
N ALA A 51 40.31 -20.24 -46.97
CA ALA A 51 39.37 -21.29 -47.35
C ALA A 51 38.15 -21.34 -46.41
N ALA A 52 38.37 -21.23 -45.09
CA ALA A 52 37.33 -21.13 -44.08
C ALA A 52 36.44 -19.89 -44.25
N SER A 53 37.02 -18.74 -44.64
CA SER A 53 36.28 -17.50 -44.89
C SER A 53 35.48 -17.48 -46.21
N GLU A 54 35.87 -18.31 -47.18
CA GLU A 54 35.24 -18.39 -48.51
C GLU A 54 34.26 -19.57 -48.62
N GLY A 55 34.26 -20.49 -47.65
CA GLY A 55 33.44 -21.70 -47.69
C GLY A 55 33.94 -22.71 -48.72
N ASP A 56 35.22 -22.65 -49.11
CA ASP A 56 35.81 -23.58 -50.09
C ASP A 56 36.15 -24.91 -49.41
N ASN A 57 35.13 -25.75 -49.25
CA ASN A 57 35.21 -27.00 -48.50
C ASN A 57 36.15 -28.01 -49.18
N GLU A 58 36.29 -27.98 -50.50
CA GLU A 58 37.20 -28.86 -51.24
C GLU A 58 38.66 -28.53 -50.93
N LYS A 59 39.04 -27.25 -50.97
CA LYS A 59 40.38 -26.79 -50.57
C LYS A 59 40.64 -27.00 -49.09
N LEU A 60 39.63 -26.74 -48.24
CA LEU A 60 39.74 -26.95 -46.80
C LEU A 60 40.04 -28.43 -46.49
N LEU A 61 39.34 -29.36 -47.13
CA LEU A 61 39.59 -30.80 -47.00
C LEU A 61 40.94 -31.22 -47.61
N GLU A 62 41.36 -30.61 -48.72
CA GLU A 62 42.67 -30.86 -49.32
C GLU A 62 43.82 -30.49 -48.38
N ILE A 63 43.75 -29.31 -47.76
CA ILE A 63 44.76 -28.82 -46.81
C ILE A 63 44.74 -29.69 -45.53
N LEU A 64 43.56 -30.10 -45.07
CA LEU A 64 43.37 -30.94 -43.87
C LEU A 64 43.61 -32.45 -44.09
N LYS A 65 44.06 -32.90 -45.27
CA LYS A 65 44.51 -34.29 -45.48
C LYS A 65 45.83 -34.60 -44.76
N ASN A 66 46.71 -33.61 -44.62
CA ASN A 66 48.00 -33.78 -43.99
C ASN A 66 47.86 -33.59 -42.47
N LYS A 67 48.20 -34.58 -41.65
CA LYS A 67 48.06 -34.47 -40.18
C LYS A 67 48.86 -33.32 -39.56
N GLU A 68 49.94 -32.89 -40.24
CA GLU A 68 50.76 -31.74 -39.82
C GLU A 68 49.99 -30.41 -39.90
N THR A 69 48.91 -30.31 -40.70
CA THR A 69 48.12 -29.08 -40.82
C THR A 69 47.13 -28.87 -39.68
N TYR A 70 46.85 -29.91 -38.87
CA TYR A 70 45.94 -29.81 -37.72
C TYR A 70 46.47 -28.88 -36.63
N GLU A 71 47.80 -28.76 -36.49
CA GLU A 71 48.41 -27.84 -35.54
C GLU A 71 48.05 -26.37 -35.86
N TYR A 72 47.83 -26.05 -37.14
CA TYR A 72 47.49 -24.69 -37.57
C TYR A 72 46.03 -24.31 -37.31
N LEU A 73 45.12 -25.29 -37.18
CA LEU A 73 43.75 -25.00 -36.73
C LEU A 73 43.71 -24.38 -35.34
N ASN A 74 44.75 -24.62 -34.53
CA ASN A 74 44.85 -24.14 -33.17
C ASN A 74 45.74 -22.90 -33.00
N LYS A 75 46.30 -22.35 -34.09
CA LYS A 75 47.15 -21.15 -34.08
C LYS A 75 46.34 -19.92 -34.49
N GLU A 76 46.57 -18.82 -33.79
CA GLU A 76 46.04 -17.51 -34.17
C GLU A 76 46.85 -16.93 -35.33
N ASP A 77 46.18 -16.21 -36.23
CA ASP A 77 46.85 -15.39 -37.24
C ASP A 77 47.43 -14.10 -36.64
N ASP A 78 48.09 -13.27 -37.46
CA ASP A 78 48.69 -12.01 -36.99
C ASP A 78 47.64 -10.97 -36.52
N SER A 79 46.35 -11.20 -36.79
CA SER A 79 45.25 -10.40 -36.25
C SER A 79 44.70 -10.92 -34.91
N GLY A 80 45.13 -12.10 -34.47
CA GLY A 80 44.70 -12.73 -33.22
C GLY A 80 43.43 -13.58 -33.36
N LEU A 81 43.10 -14.03 -34.59
CA LEU A 81 41.91 -14.80 -34.90
C LEU A 81 42.24 -16.24 -35.26
N TYR A 82 41.33 -17.16 -34.94
CA TYR A 82 41.46 -18.57 -35.30
C TYR A 82 40.83 -18.84 -36.68
N PRO A 83 41.26 -19.87 -37.43
CA PRO A 83 40.62 -20.23 -38.69
C PRO A 83 39.10 -20.46 -38.56
N ILE A 84 38.64 -21.02 -37.43
CA ILE A 84 37.22 -21.24 -37.14
C ILE A 84 36.42 -19.93 -36.98
N THR A 85 37.03 -18.86 -36.45
CA THR A 85 36.32 -17.59 -36.27
C THR A 85 35.97 -16.96 -37.62
N TYR A 86 36.80 -17.17 -38.66
CA TYR A 86 36.47 -16.73 -40.01
C TYR A 86 35.29 -17.51 -40.61
N ALA A 87 35.22 -18.83 -40.40
CA ALA A 87 34.06 -19.61 -40.86
C ALA A 87 32.75 -19.15 -40.19
N ILE A 88 32.81 -18.85 -38.88
CA ILE A 88 31.64 -18.38 -38.11
C ILE A 88 31.18 -17.00 -38.56
N VAL A 89 32.12 -16.05 -38.71
CA VAL A 89 31.82 -14.66 -39.09
C VAL A 89 31.20 -14.56 -40.48
N PHE A 90 31.64 -15.40 -41.42
CA PHE A 90 31.14 -15.42 -42.79
C PHE A 90 30.02 -16.45 -43.03
N ASP A 91 29.44 -17.01 -41.96
CA ASP A 91 28.29 -17.92 -42.00
C ASP A 91 28.52 -19.22 -42.82
N ASN A 92 29.71 -19.79 -42.75
CA ASN A 92 30.07 -21.03 -43.45
C ASN A 92 29.92 -22.25 -42.52
N GLU A 93 28.69 -22.74 -42.35
CA GLU A 93 28.37 -23.87 -41.46
C GLU A 93 29.14 -25.16 -41.80
N GLU A 94 29.19 -25.56 -43.08
CA GLU A 94 29.93 -26.76 -43.53
C GLU A 94 31.44 -26.66 -43.22
N ALA A 95 32.03 -25.47 -43.31
CA ALA A 95 33.43 -25.25 -42.97
C ALA A 95 33.66 -25.37 -41.45
N VAL A 96 32.70 -24.93 -40.63
CA VAL A 96 32.72 -25.10 -39.16
C VAL A 96 32.69 -26.58 -38.80
N GLU A 97 31.79 -27.36 -39.40
CA GLU A 97 31.69 -28.83 -39.19
C GLU A 97 33.01 -29.53 -39.55
N ILE A 98 33.59 -29.22 -40.72
CA ILE A 98 34.87 -29.82 -41.18
C ILE A 98 36.02 -29.50 -40.21
N ILE A 99 36.08 -28.28 -39.69
CA ILE A 99 37.12 -27.86 -38.73
C ILE A 99 36.92 -28.56 -37.38
N LEU A 100 35.69 -28.57 -36.85
CA LEU A 100 35.36 -29.19 -35.56
C LEU A 100 35.55 -30.71 -35.55
N ALA A 101 35.30 -31.37 -36.69
CA ALA A 101 35.57 -32.79 -36.88
C ALA A 101 37.07 -33.16 -36.81
N LYS A 102 37.97 -32.19 -36.99
CA LYS A 102 39.44 -32.38 -36.95
C LYS A 102 40.11 -31.80 -35.71
N SER A 103 39.59 -30.71 -35.14
CA SER A 103 40.09 -30.10 -33.89
C SER A 103 38.96 -29.40 -33.12
N ALA A 104 38.86 -29.68 -31.80
CA ALA A 104 37.91 -29.05 -30.89
C ALA A 104 38.58 -28.31 -29.71
N GLU A 105 39.92 -28.18 -29.72
CA GLU A 105 40.69 -27.74 -28.54
C GLU A 105 40.51 -26.25 -28.19
N ASN A 106 40.12 -25.41 -29.16
CA ASN A 106 40.00 -23.96 -28.99
C ASN A 106 38.54 -23.46 -28.95
N LEU A 107 37.56 -24.35 -28.82
CA LEU A 107 36.13 -24.03 -28.87
C LEU A 107 35.68 -23.02 -27.80
N ASN A 108 36.38 -22.99 -26.66
CA ASN A 108 36.07 -22.16 -25.51
C ASN A 108 37.12 -21.07 -25.24
N LYS A 109 38.14 -20.91 -26.11
CA LYS A 109 39.18 -19.88 -25.93
C LYS A 109 38.74 -18.59 -26.63
N PRO A 110 38.82 -17.42 -25.95
CA PRO A 110 38.51 -16.16 -26.59
C PRO A 110 39.62 -15.72 -27.55
N ASP A 111 39.23 -15.12 -28.66
CA ASP A 111 40.16 -14.56 -29.63
C ASP A 111 40.97 -13.37 -29.05
N ALA A 112 42.11 -13.04 -29.66
CA ALA A 112 42.95 -11.95 -29.14
C ALA A 112 42.51 -10.55 -29.57
N MET A 113 41.68 -10.44 -30.61
CA MET A 113 41.29 -9.18 -31.24
C MET A 113 40.13 -8.49 -30.51
N PHE A 114 39.08 -9.25 -30.19
CA PHE A 114 37.82 -8.81 -29.58
C PHE A 114 37.51 -9.53 -28.28
N GLY A 115 38.20 -10.65 -28.00
CA GLY A 115 38.03 -11.38 -26.75
C GLY A 115 36.77 -12.23 -26.69
N TYR A 116 36.19 -12.60 -27.83
CA TYR A 116 34.98 -13.43 -27.92
C TYR A 116 35.33 -14.89 -28.19
N THR A 117 34.55 -15.79 -27.60
CA THR A 117 34.62 -17.21 -27.95
C THR A 117 33.93 -17.47 -29.30
N PRO A 118 34.25 -18.57 -29.99
CA PRO A 118 33.51 -19.02 -31.17
C PRO A 118 31.98 -19.02 -30.99
N LEU A 119 31.49 -19.46 -29.83
CA LEU A 119 30.06 -19.47 -29.51
C LEU A 119 29.48 -18.05 -29.32
N MET A 120 30.25 -17.13 -28.72
CA MET A 120 29.85 -15.73 -28.62
C MET A 120 29.71 -15.07 -29.98
N TRP A 121 30.62 -15.36 -30.92
CA TRP A 121 30.52 -14.87 -32.30
C TRP A 121 29.25 -15.35 -32.99
N ALA A 122 28.94 -16.64 -32.88
CA ALA A 122 27.73 -17.21 -33.48
C ALA A 122 26.44 -16.62 -32.88
N VAL A 123 26.40 -16.37 -31.57
CA VAL A 123 25.25 -15.76 -30.89
C VAL A 123 25.10 -14.27 -31.21
N TRP A 124 26.21 -13.53 -31.24
CA TRP A 124 26.20 -12.10 -31.59
C TRP A 124 25.73 -11.86 -33.03
N LEU A 125 26.09 -12.76 -33.95
CA LEU A 125 25.69 -12.72 -35.37
C LEU A 125 24.33 -13.38 -35.66
N GLN A 126 23.73 -14.05 -34.68
CA GLN A 126 22.46 -14.80 -34.81
C GLN A 126 22.51 -16.02 -35.76
N HIS A 127 23.65 -16.69 -35.86
CA HIS A 127 23.82 -17.87 -36.72
C HIS A 127 23.39 -19.16 -36.00
N LYS A 128 22.08 -19.49 -36.07
CA LYS A 128 21.45 -20.62 -35.36
C LYS A 128 22.10 -21.99 -35.66
N GLY A 129 22.32 -22.31 -36.94
CA GLY A 129 22.92 -23.59 -37.36
C GLY A 129 24.31 -23.81 -36.76
N ILE A 130 25.13 -22.76 -36.82
CA ILE A 130 26.48 -22.76 -36.23
C ILE A 130 26.44 -22.90 -34.70
N VAL A 131 25.46 -22.29 -34.01
CA VAL A 131 25.30 -22.48 -32.56
C VAL A 131 24.99 -23.93 -32.21
N VAL A 132 24.09 -24.58 -32.95
CA VAL A 132 23.79 -26.01 -32.77
C VAL A 132 25.05 -26.85 -32.93
N GLU A 133 25.83 -26.59 -33.98
CA GLU A 133 27.04 -27.36 -34.28
C GLU A 133 28.13 -27.18 -33.22
N LEU A 134 28.35 -25.95 -32.74
CA LEU A 134 29.28 -25.66 -31.65
C LEU A 134 28.84 -26.34 -30.34
N LEU A 135 27.55 -26.33 -30.01
CA LEU A 135 27.02 -27.00 -28.81
C LEU A 135 27.14 -28.53 -28.90
N ASN A 136 26.87 -29.12 -30.07
CA ASN A 136 27.05 -30.56 -30.31
C ASN A 136 28.50 -31.01 -30.08
N HIS A 137 29.47 -30.16 -30.42
CA HIS A 137 30.90 -30.39 -30.20
C HIS A 137 31.43 -29.98 -28.81
N GLY A 138 30.54 -29.59 -27.89
CA GLY A 138 30.88 -29.36 -26.48
C GLY A 138 31.28 -27.92 -26.12
N ALA A 139 30.78 -26.92 -26.86
CA ALA A 139 31.00 -25.51 -26.51
C ALA A 139 30.34 -25.17 -25.16
N ASN A 140 31.08 -24.49 -24.29
CA ASN A 140 30.61 -24.09 -22.96
C ASN A 140 29.92 -22.72 -23.03
N LEU A 141 28.64 -22.68 -22.66
CA LEU A 141 27.82 -21.45 -22.57
C LEU A 141 28.33 -20.48 -21.48
N GLU A 142 28.98 -21.00 -20.45
CA GLU A 142 29.55 -20.24 -19.32
C GLU A 142 31.02 -19.83 -19.56
N ALA A 143 31.58 -20.06 -20.76
CA ALA A 143 32.93 -19.61 -21.06
C ALA A 143 32.99 -18.07 -21.11
N GLU A 144 33.81 -17.47 -20.26
CA GLU A 144 34.00 -16.02 -20.20
C GLU A 144 34.94 -15.54 -21.31
N GLY A 145 34.53 -14.48 -22.01
CA GLY A 145 35.41 -13.74 -22.91
C GLY A 145 36.47 -12.96 -22.14
N LYS A 146 37.42 -12.32 -22.85
CA LYS A 146 38.47 -11.50 -22.19
C LYS A 146 37.91 -10.34 -21.34
N ASN A 147 36.67 -9.93 -21.61
CA ASN A 147 35.99 -8.84 -20.92
C ASN A 147 35.06 -9.33 -19.79
N GLY A 148 35.05 -10.62 -19.45
CA GLY A 148 34.13 -11.21 -18.45
C GLY A 148 32.68 -11.36 -18.92
N ILE A 149 32.41 -11.06 -20.20
CA ILE A 149 31.10 -11.23 -20.84
C ILE A 149 30.91 -12.73 -21.12
N THR A 150 29.71 -13.25 -20.89
CA THR A 150 29.30 -14.62 -21.23
C THR A 150 28.36 -14.65 -22.43
N VAL A 151 28.03 -15.84 -22.93
CA VAL A 151 27.07 -15.98 -24.03
C VAL A 151 25.70 -15.41 -23.64
N PHE A 152 25.28 -15.59 -22.39
CA PHE A 152 24.00 -15.10 -21.87
C PHE A 152 23.88 -13.57 -21.93
N ASP A 153 24.96 -12.85 -21.69
CA ASP A 153 24.98 -11.38 -21.75
C ASP A 153 24.82 -10.85 -23.19
N LEU A 154 25.10 -11.68 -24.20
CA LEU A 154 24.96 -11.34 -25.62
C LEU A 154 23.56 -11.67 -26.17
N VAL A 155 22.81 -12.57 -25.52
CA VAL A 155 21.44 -12.93 -25.94
C VAL A 155 20.48 -11.81 -25.55
N LYS A 156 20.02 -11.02 -26.54
CA LYS A 156 19.07 -9.93 -26.30
C LYS A 156 17.65 -10.47 -26.17
N PRO A 157 16.90 -10.14 -25.09
CA PRO A 157 15.49 -10.50 -24.95
C PRO A 157 14.66 -10.06 -26.17
N GLY A 158 13.90 -10.99 -26.75
CA GLY A 158 13.08 -10.76 -27.95
C GLY A 158 13.81 -10.84 -29.30
N SER A 159 15.08 -11.29 -29.32
CA SER A 159 15.77 -11.64 -30.56
C SER A 159 15.49 -13.09 -30.97
N GLU A 160 15.64 -13.42 -32.25
CA GLU A 160 15.50 -14.78 -32.76
C GLU A 160 16.41 -15.81 -32.06
N MET A 161 17.56 -15.37 -31.52
CA MET A 161 18.44 -16.22 -30.72
C MET A 161 17.95 -16.41 -29.29
N TYR A 162 17.23 -15.44 -28.72
CA TYR A 162 16.62 -15.59 -27.41
C TYR A 162 15.52 -16.65 -27.45
N ASP A 163 14.64 -16.59 -28.46
CA ASP A 163 13.60 -17.59 -28.68
C ASP A 163 14.22 -18.99 -28.88
N PHE A 164 15.30 -19.09 -29.66
CA PHE A 164 16.03 -20.34 -29.85
C PHE A 164 16.63 -20.89 -28.52
N PHE A 165 17.22 -20.04 -27.68
CA PHE A 165 17.77 -20.44 -26.38
C PHE A 165 16.67 -20.83 -25.39
N GLU A 166 15.53 -20.17 -25.43
CA GLU A 166 14.35 -20.48 -24.61
C GLU A 166 13.72 -21.82 -25.03
N GLU A 167 13.47 -22.02 -26.33
CA GLU A 167 12.92 -23.27 -26.89
C GLU A 167 13.78 -24.50 -26.53
N HIS A 168 15.11 -24.32 -26.47
CA HIS A 168 16.05 -25.40 -26.17
C HIS A 168 16.44 -25.46 -24.68
N GLY A 169 15.82 -24.66 -23.81
CA GLY A 169 16.02 -24.67 -22.35
C GLY A 169 17.43 -24.26 -21.90
N LEU A 170 18.14 -23.48 -22.72
CA LEU A 170 19.54 -23.10 -22.48
C LEU A 170 19.66 -21.96 -21.44
N LEU A 171 18.58 -21.25 -21.13
CA LEU A 171 18.57 -20.08 -20.22
C LEU A 171 18.42 -20.43 -18.71
N GLU A 172 18.06 -21.66 -18.34
CA GLU A 172 17.58 -22.00 -16.98
C GLU A 172 18.65 -22.36 -15.93
N ASN A 173 19.95 -22.28 -16.23
CA ASN A 173 20.95 -22.94 -15.39
C ASN A 173 21.65 -22.07 -14.33
N LYS A 174 21.04 -20.98 -13.85
CA LYS A 174 21.67 -20.12 -12.82
C LYS A 174 21.04 -20.06 -11.43
N ASN A 175 19.89 -20.65 -11.12
CA ASN A 175 19.40 -20.71 -9.73
C ASN A 175 18.44 -21.89 -9.48
N LYS A 176 18.98 -23.06 -9.10
CA LYS A 176 18.22 -24.09 -8.38
C LYS A 176 18.76 -24.21 -6.95
N SER A 177 18.24 -23.35 -6.08
CA SER A 177 18.15 -23.60 -4.64
C SER A 177 16.76 -23.24 -4.15
N ASN A 178 15.97 -24.28 -3.85
CA ASN A 178 14.80 -24.34 -2.96
C ASN A 178 13.86 -23.13 -2.87
N GLU A 179 12.67 -23.23 -3.47
CA GLU A 179 11.37 -23.41 -2.78
C GLU A 179 10.21 -23.28 -3.79
N ASP A 180 9.21 -24.13 -3.59
CA ASP A 180 7.83 -24.08 -4.09
C ASP A 180 7.55 -24.19 -5.61
N SER A 181 7.29 -25.44 -5.98
CA SER A 181 6.47 -25.85 -7.11
C SER A 181 5.00 -25.54 -6.84
N GLU A 182 4.47 -24.48 -7.44
CA GLU A 182 3.08 -24.33 -7.92
C GLU A 182 2.90 -22.89 -8.43
N ASP A 183 3.15 -22.63 -9.72
CA ASP A 183 2.51 -21.55 -10.53
C ASP A 183 3.12 -21.41 -11.93
N MET A 184 3.08 -22.48 -12.74
CA MET A 184 3.55 -22.48 -14.14
C MET A 184 2.41 -22.87 -15.10
N PHE A 185 1.23 -22.27 -14.94
CA PHE A 185 0.13 -22.44 -15.90
C PHE A 185 -0.47 -21.13 -16.46
N TYR A 186 -0.06 -19.96 -15.96
CA TYR A 186 -0.48 -18.68 -16.53
C TYR A 186 0.63 -17.62 -16.45
N LYS A 187 1.49 -17.54 -17.46
CA LYS A 187 2.09 -16.25 -17.86
C LYS A 187 2.58 -16.30 -19.31
N ALA A 188 1.65 -16.03 -20.23
CA ALA A 188 1.93 -15.58 -21.58
C ALA A 188 1.17 -14.28 -21.80
N ALA A 189 1.87 -13.14 -21.66
CA ALA A 189 1.64 -11.88 -22.36
C ALA A 189 2.63 -10.82 -21.85
N ALA A 190 3.51 -10.36 -22.75
CA ALA A 190 4.27 -9.10 -22.79
C ALA A 190 4.39 -8.25 -21.50
N ILE A 191 5.63 -8.00 -21.06
CA ILE A 191 6.01 -7.13 -19.92
C ILE A 191 6.07 -5.65 -20.36
N PRO A 192 5.20 -4.76 -19.84
CA PRO A 192 5.51 -3.35 -19.63
C PRO A 192 6.32 -3.20 -18.32
N SER A 193 7.09 -2.12 -18.20
CA SER A 193 7.87 -1.71 -17.00
C SER A 193 7.30 -2.19 -15.65
N ALA A 194 8.15 -2.75 -14.77
CA ALA A 194 7.79 -3.38 -13.49
C ALA A 194 6.83 -2.57 -12.60
N GLU A 195 6.91 -1.23 -12.60
CA GLU A 195 5.98 -0.36 -11.86
C GLU A 195 4.53 -0.45 -12.36
N LYS A 196 4.33 -0.69 -13.67
CA LYS A 196 3.00 -0.87 -14.27
C LYS A 196 2.43 -2.26 -14.01
N GLU A 197 3.29 -3.27 -13.83
CA GLU A 197 2.83 -4.59 -13.37
C GLU A 197 2.34 -4.48 -11.93
N ASP A 198 3.11 -3.85 -11.03
CA ASP A 198 2.73 -3.70 -9.62
C ASP A 198 1.41 -2.95 -9.47
N GLU A 199 1.24 -1.79 -10.11
CA GLU A 199 -0.04 -1.04 -10.07
C GLU A 199 -1.20 -1.85 -10.66
N LEU A 200 -0.98 -2.62 -11.73
CA LEU A 200 -2.03 -3.46 -12.32
C LEU A 200 -2.40 -4.62 -11.38
N TYR A 201 -1.44 -5.31 -10.80
CA TYR A 201 -1.68 -6.38 -9.82
C TYR A 201 -2.34 -5.85 -8.56
N ASP A 202 -1.94 -4.65 -8.12
CA ASP A 202 -2.51 -3.96 -6.97
C ASP A 202 -3.98 -3.60 -7.24
N ASN A 203 -4.26 -3.01 -8.41
CA ASN A 203 -5.62 -2.75 -8.87
C ASN A 203 -6.46 -4.03 -9.00
N ILE A 204 -5.88 -5.13 -9.50
CA ILE A 204 -6.56 -6.43 -9.60
C ILE A 204 -6.87 -6.99 -8.21
N ARG A 205 -5.93 -6.92 -7.26
CA ARG A 205 -6.12 -7.40 -5.88
C ARG A 205 -7.20 -6.58 -5.17
N LEU A 206 -7.18 -5.25 -5.32
CA LEU A 206 -8.19 -4.34 -4.78
C LEU A 206 -9.58 -4.61 -5.38
N LYS A 207 -9.69 -4.78 -6.70
CA LYS A 207 -10.96 -5.14 -7.36
C LYS A 207 -11.46 -6.52 -6.96
N THR A 208 -10.57 -7.52 -6.84
CA THR A 208 -10.91 -8.88 -6.37
C THR A 208 -11.40 -8.88 -4.92
N ALA A 209 -10.89 -7.95 -4.11
CA ALA A 209 -11.35 -7.70 -2.75
C ALA A 209 -12.66 -6.89 -2.63
N GLY A 210 -13.26 -6.46 -3.74
CA GLY A 210 -14.47 -5.64 -3.74
C GLY A 210 -14.22 -4.20 -3.24
N LEU A 211 -13.01 -3.67 -3.42
CA LEU A 211 -12.69 -2.25 -3.20
C LEU A 211 -12.88 -1.54 -4.55
N ASN A 212 -13.93 -0.71 -4.66
CA ASN A 212 -14.15 0.13 -5.84
C ASN A 212 -13.07 1.21 -5.92
N ILE A 213 -12.13 1.06 -6.84
CA ILE A 213 -11.29 2.16 -7.31
C ILE A 213 -12.12 2.90 -8.35
N THR A 214 -12.23 4.22 -8.26
CA THR A 214 -12.89 5.04 -9.28
C THR A 214 -12.25 4.76 -10.64
N ASP A 215 -13.05 4.32 -11.63
CA ASP A 215 -12.59 3.86 -12.95
C ASP A 215 -11.93 4.94 -13.83
N ASP A 216 -11.74 6.16 -13.33
CA ASP A 216 -11.22 7.31 -14.09
C ASP A 216 -9.69 7.44 -14.08
N THR A 217 -8.94 6.56 -13.39
CA THR A 217 -7.49 6.70 -13.21
C THR A 217 -6.62 6.00 -14.26
N ASN A 218 -7.17 5.61 -15.41
CA ASN A 218 -6.38 4.97 -16.47
C ASN A 218 -6.51 5.67 -17.82
N LEU A 219 -5.39 6.31 -18.24
CA LEU A 219 -4.96 6.76 -19.58
C LEU A 219 -4.46 8.21 -19.61
N TYR A 220 -3.50 8.56 -18.75
CA TYR A 220 -2.54 9.59 -19.11
C TYR A 220 -1.12 9.10 -18.81
N GLN A 221 -0.27 9.35 -19.80
CA GLN A 221 1.09 8.89 -19.92
C GLN A 221 1.95 9.49 -18.80
N ASP A 222 2.56 8.66 -17.97
CA ASP A 222 3.82 9.03 -17.32
C ASP A 222 4.88 9.19 -18.41
N SER A 223 5.10 10.42 -18.83
CA SER A 223 6.22 10.81 -19.70
C SER A 223 7.57 10.80 -18.98
N ASN A 224 7.63 10.42 -17.69
CA ASN A 224 8.84 10.49 -16.87
C ASN A 224 9.42 9.14 -16.41
N ALA A 225 8.99 8.01 -16.99
CA ALA A 225 9.63 6.70 -16.74
C ALA A 225 11.09 6.60 -17.24
N PHE A 226 11.63 7.63 -17.91
CA PHE A 226 13.04 7.67 -18.34
C PHE A 226 13.98 8.40 -17.37
N THR A 227 13.50 8.95 -16.26
CA THR A 227 14.35 9.65 -15.27
C THR A 227 14.48 8.95 -13.93
N ALA A 228 13.57 8.06 -13.54
CA ALA A 228 13.64 7.39 -12.24
C ALA A 228 14.74 6.31 -12.15
N GLY A 229 15.01 5.56 -13.23
CA GLY A 229 15.95 4.43 -13.18
C GLY A 229 17.43 4.80 -13.32
N THR A 230 17.74 5.91 -13.98
CA THR A 230 19.14 6.31 -14.25
C THR A 230 19.48 7.69 -13.70
N ALA A 231 18.52 8.61 -13.50
CA ALA A 231 18.80 9.92 -12.95
C ALA A 231 18.69 9.97 -11.41
N ALA A 232 17.81 9.18 -10.77
CA ALA A 232 17.78 9.14 -9.30
C ALA A 232 19.05 8.51 -8.70
N THR A 233 19.64 7.51 -9.36
CA THR A 233 20.88 6.87 -8.93
C THR A 233 22.14 7.66 -9.32
N THR A 234 22.08 8.52 -10.34
CA THR A 234 23.25 9.35 -10.74
C THR A 234 23.20 10.77 -10.20
N ALA A 235 22.02 11.37 -10.00
CA ALA A 235 21.87 12.70 -9.40
C ALA A 235 22.08 12.67 -7.87
N ASN A 236 21.60 11.64 -7.17
CA ASN A 236 21.87 11.46 -5.73
C ASN A 236 23.23 10.80 -5.45
N ALA A 237 23.92 10.27 -6.46
CA ALA A 237 25.32 9.85 -6.31
C ALA A 237 26.31 11.01 -6.54
N LEU A 238 25.85 12.14 -7.11
CA LEU A 238 26.66 13.34 -7.33
C LEU A 238 26.54 14.36 -6.18
N PHE A 239 25.46 14.29 -5.39
CA PHE A 239 25.26 15.12 -4.20
C PHE A 239 24.93 14.23 -3.00
N ASP A 240 25.86 14.17 -2.04
CA ASP A 240 25.78 13.52 -0.73
C ASP A 240 24.80 14.26 0.22
N ASP A 241 23.67 14.77 -0.30
CA ASP A 241 22.77 15.66 0.43
C ASP A 241 21.71 14.86 1.22
N GLU A 242 22.13 14.34 2.38
CA GLU A 242 21.21 13.78 3.38
C GLU A 242 20.25 14.85 3.91
N PHE A 243 18.95 14.51 4.06
CA PHE A 243 17.97 15.44 4.63
C PHE A 243 18.34 15.79 6.08
N ASN A 244 18.71 17.05 6.31
CA ASN A 244 19.17 17.48 7.63
C ASN A 244 17.99 18.03 8.42
N PHE A 245 17.46 17.28 9.39
CA PHE A 245 16.34 17.72 10.22
C PHE A 245 16.69 18.90 11.13
N ASN A 246 17.93 18.96 11.64
CA ASN A 246 18.37 19.94 12.64
C ASN A 246 18.70 21.31 12.05
N LYS A 247 19.05 21.39 10.76
CA LYS A 247 19.50 22.63 10.13
C LYS A 247 18.72 22.92 8.85
N LEU A 248 18.14 24.12 8.78
CA LEU A 248 17.42 24.59 7.61
C LEU A 248 18.37 24.77 6.40
N GLN A 249 18.06 24.10 5.29
CA GLN A 249 18.79 24.18 4.01
C GLN A 249 17.86 24.65 2.89
N LYS A 250 18.41 25.35 1.89
CA LYS A 250 17.66 26.10 0.86
C LYS A 250 16.66 25.26 0.04
N ASN A 251 16.84 23.94 -0.05
CA ASN A 251 16.01 23.03 -0.82
C ASN A 251 15.19 22.05 0.06
N GLN A 252 14.97 22.39 1.33
CA GLN A 252 14.32 21.50 2.31
C GLN A 252 13.18 22.19 3.10
N TYR A 253 12.64 23.27 2.57
CA TYR A 253 11.49 23.98 3.12
C TYR A 253 10.73 24.72 2.01
N ILE A 254 9.43 24.94 2.22
CA ILE A 254 8.57 25.69 1.29
C ILE A 254 8.26 27.04 1.91
N ILE A 255 8.54 28.11 1.17
CA ILE A 255 8.25 29.48 1.60
C ILE A 255 6.77 29.76 1.31
N PHE A 256 5.99 30.14 2.31
CA PHE A 256 4.59 30.50 2.10
C PHE A 256 4.09 31.59 3.06
N SER A 257 3.00 32.23 2.70
CA SER A 257 2.30 33.22 3.52
C SER A 257 0.91 32.73 3.94
N ASP A 258 0.28 33.43 4.88
CA ASP A 258 -1.04 33.06 5.42
C ASP A 258 -2.12 33.00 4.31
N PHE A 259 -1.99 33.83 3.27
CA PHE A 259 -2.86 33.84 2.10
C PHE A 259 -2.65 32.64 1.17
N ASP A 260 -1.50 31.98 1.24
CA ASP A 260 -1.16 30.83 0.40
C ASP A 260 -1.81 29.53 0.89
N ILE A 261 -2.14 29.47 2.19
CA ILE A 261 -2.64 28.28 2.90
C ILE A 261 -3.75 27.54 2.15
N PRO A 262 -4.85 28.19 1.69
CA PRO A 262 -5.95 27.46 1.05
C PRO A 262 -5.50 26.71 -0.21
N SER A 263 -4.66 27.35 -1.04
CA SER A 263 -4.21 26.76 -2.32
C SER A 263 -3.16 25.68 -2.12
N ILE A 264 -2.27 25.83 -1.12
CA ILE A 264 -1.34 24.77 -0.73
C ILE A 264 -2.13 23.56 -0.22
N LEU A 265 -3.17 23.79 0.58
CA LEU A 265 -4.07 22.71 1.00
C LEU A 265 -4.83 22.11 -0.18
N ASP A 266 -5.25 22.89 -1.18
CA ASP A 266 -5.88 22.33 -2.39
C ASP A 266 -4.92 21.42 -3.14
N LEU A 267 -3.66 21.84 -3.31
CA LEU A 267 -2.60 21.03 -3.91
C LEU A 267 -2.40 19.72 -3.14
N ILE A 268 -2.26 19.77 -1.82
CA ILE A 268 -2.06 18.59 -0.95
C ILE A 268 -3.15 17.54 -1.17
N PHE A 269 -4.41 17.95 -1.35
CA PHE A 269 -5.52 17.03 -1.58
C PHE A 269 -5.68 16.63 -3.06
N GLU A 270 -5.12 17.40 -3.99
CA GLU A 270 -4.99 17.00 -5.39
C GLU A 270 -3.91 15.92 -5.57
N LEU A 271 -2.86 15.94 -4.76
CA LEU A 271 -1.79 14.92 -4.77
C LEU A 271 -2.31 13.51 -4.49
N GLU A 272 -3.33 13.37 -3.65
CA GLU A 272 -4.01 12.08 -3.43
C GLU A 272 -4.53 11.47 -4.74
N LYS A 273 -5.07 12.30 -5.64
CA LYS A 273 -5.62 11.86 -6.93
C LYS A 273 -4.53 11.60 -7.96
N LYS A 274 -3.44 12.38 -7.93
CA LYS A 274 -2.31 12.27 -8.87
C LYS A 274 -1.38 11.11 -8.51
N HIS A 275 -1.15 10.86 -7.22
CA HIS A 275 -0.21 9.87 -6.71
C HIS A 275 -0.85 9.01 -5.62
N ALA A 276 -1.78 8.14 -6.01
CA ALA A 276 -2.57 7.33 -5.07
C ALA A 276 -1.72 6.47 -4.10
N HIS A 277 -0.52 6.04 -4.51
CA HIS A 277 0.32 5.15 -3.70
C HIS A 277 1.51 5.85 -3.00
N LYS A 278 1.71 7.17 -3.19
CA LYS A 278 2.84 7.91 -2.61
C LYS A 278 2.39 8.86 -1.50
N THR A 279 2.18 8.31 -0.31
CA THR A 279 1.73 9.05 0.88
C THR A 279 2.82 9.94 1.51
N THR A 280 4.08 9.78 1.10
CA THR A 280 5.20 10.61 1.57
C THR A 280 5.14 12.04 1.04
N TYR A 281 4.59 12.27 -0.17
CA TYR A 281 4.57 13.60 -0.78
C TYR A 281 3.67 14.60 -0.04
N PRO A 282 2.38 14.31 0.25
CA PRO A 282 1.56 15.23 1.02
C PRO A 282 2.13 15.50 2.41
N ALA A 283 2.67 14.47 3.08
CA ALA A 283 3.30 14.62 4.39
C ALA A 283 4.55 15.51 4.33
N ALA A 284 5.37 15.36 3.28
CA ALA A 284 6.56 16.16 3.06
C ALA A 284 6.21 17.63 2.75
N VAL A 285 5.19 17.89 1.93
CA VAL A 285 4.71 19.27 1.68
C VAL A 285 4.27 19.93 3.00
N ILE A 286 3.43 19.27 3.79
CA ILE A 286 2.98 19.79 5.09
C ILE A 286 4.18 20.07 6.00
N TYR A 287 5.10 19.11 6.12
CA TYR A 287 6.27 19.24 6.98
C TYR A 287 7.20 20.38 6.53
N GLN A 288 7.51 20.49 5.23
CA GLN A 288 8.38 21.54 4.69
C GLN A 288 7.78 22.94 4.86
N CYS A 289 6.45 23.10 4.77
CA CYS A 289 5.77 24.35 5.11
C CYS A 289 5.92 24.66 6.61
N VAL A 290 5.60 23.71 7.50
CA VAL A 290 5.75 23.87 8.95
C VAL A 290 7.17 24.27 9.33
N ARG A 291 8.16 23.64 8.70
CA ARG A 291 9.58 23.90 8.92
C ARG A 291 9.97 25.34 8.59
N TYR A 292 9.45 25.91 7.51
CA TYR A 292 9.65 27.31 7.17
C TYR A 292 8.99 28.25 8.19
N ALA A 293 7.74 27.96 8.57
CA ALA A 293 6.98 28.79 9.51
C ALA A 293 7.64 28.84 10.91
N ASP A 294 8.15 27.71 11.39
CA ASP A 294 8.83 27.57 12.69
C ASP A 294 10.26 28.15 12.66
N HIS A 295 11.15 27.63 11.79
CA HIS A 295 12.57 27.99 11.84
C HIS A 295 12.92 29.31 11.14
N SER A 296 12.25 29.63 10.02
CA SER A 296 12.56 30.83 9.23
C SER A 296 11.71 32.04 9.66
N LYS A 297 10.38 31.88 9.69
CA LYS A 297 9.44 32.97 10.05
C LYS A 297 9.30 33.14 11.58
N LYS A 298 9.55 32.08 12.36
CA LYS A 298 9.37 32.04 13.83
C LYS A 298 7.99 32.52 14.27
N SER A 299 6.96 32.05 13.57
CA SER A 299 5.57 32.45 13.81
C SER A 299 4.75 31.27 14.30
N ASP A 300 4.53 31.23 15.61
CA ASP A 300 3.75 30.18 16.27
C ASP A 300 2.32 30.10 15.73
N LEU A 301 1.70 31.26 15.52
CA LEU A 301 0.33 31.36 14.98
C LEU A 301 0.22 30.74 13.59
N LEU A 302 1.24 30.91 12.73
CA LEU A 302 1.21 30.35 11.39
C LEU A 302 1.33 28.81 11.43
N VAL A 303 2.20 28.28 12.28
CA VAL A 303 2.36 26.82 12.47
C VAL A 303 1.05 26.21 12.95
N GLU A 304 0.46 26.77 14.02
CA GLU A 304 -0.77 26.27 14.61
C GLU A 304 -1.95 26.37 13.63
N ASN A 305 -2.14 27.51 12.97
CA ASN A 305 -3.24 27.69 12.02
C ASN A 305 -3.11 26.74 10.82
N PHE A 306 -1.92 26.60 10.25
CA PHE A 306 -1.70 25.73 9.10
C PHE A 306 -1.98 24.26 9.44
N LEU A 307 -1.42 23.76 10.54
CA LEU A 307 -1.63 22.36 10.95
C LEU A 307 -3.07 22.09 11.39
N ASN A 308 -3.71 23.01 12.09
CA ASN A 308 -5.12 22.87 12.47
C ASN A 308 -6.04 22.83 11.25
N LEU A 309 -5.79 23.68 10.25
CA LEU A 309 -6.53 23.66 8.98
C LEU A 309 -6.28 22.37 8.21
N ALA A 310 -5.03 21.90 8.13
CA ALA A 310 -4.68 20.63 7.52
C ALA A 310 -5.42 19.45 8.20
N PHE A 311 -5.30 19.31 9.52
CA PHE A 311 -5.99 18.25 10.27
C PHE A 311 -7.52 18.33 10.17
N THR A 312 -8.08 19.54 10.16
CA THR A 312 -9.53 19.72 10.00
C THR A 312 -9.99 19.30 8.61
N ARG A 313 -9.24 19.68 7.57
CA ARG A 313 -9.54 19.29 6.19
C ARG A 313 -9.38 17.78 5.97
N ILE A 314 -8.36 17.16 6.55
CA ILE A 314 -8.15 15.70 6.50
C ILE A 314 -9.36 15.00 7.12
N ARG A 315 -9.73 15.36 8.35
CA ARG A 315 -10.91 14.80 9.03
C ARG A 315 -12.21 15.00 8.22
N ALA A 316 -12.40 16.19 7.63
CA ALA A 316 -13.57 16.49 6.82
C ALA A 316 -13.61 15.69 5.51
N SER A 317 -12.47 15.41 4.88
CA SER A 317 -12.38 14.63 3.65
C SER A 317 -12.68 13.14 3.85
N THR A 318 -12.30 12.61 5.01
CA THR A 318 -12.48 11.20 5.36
C THR A 318 -13.80 10.91 6.07
N ALA A 319 -14.45 11.95 6.59
CA ALA A 319 -15.75 11.84 7.23
C ALA A 319 -16.83 11.49 6.19
N SER A 320 -17.75 10.59 6.55
CA SER A 320 -18.99 10.42 5.77
C SER A 320 -19.69 11.78 5.64
N LYS A 321 -20.19 12.14 4.45
CA LYS A 321 -20.78 13.47 4.11
C LYS A 321 -21.94 13.96 5.00
N SER A 322 -22.33 13.20 6.01
CA SER A 322 -23.24 13.63 7.08
C SER A 322 -22.43 13.65 8.38
N GLY A 323 -22.30 14.82 9.03
CA GLY A 323 -21.60 15.00 10.32
C GLY A 323 -22.25 14.29 11.52
N VAL A 324 -23.05 13.26 11.24
CA VAL A 324 -23.57 12.23 12.14
C VAL A 324 -23.16 10.94 11.46
N THR A 325 -22.46 10.04 12.16
CA THR A 325 -22.08 8.69 11.69
C THR A 325 -23.27 8.02 10.97
N SER A 326 -23.38 8.25 9.67
CA SER A 326 -24.55 7.85 8.92
C SER A 326 -24.32 6.41 8.53
N ILE A 327 -25.24 5.56 8.96
CA ILE A 327 -25.20 4.09 8.87
C ILE A 327 -25.18 3.58 7.41
N GLN A 328 -25.00 4.46 6.40
CA GLN A 328 -25.31 4.20 4.99
C GLN A 328 -24.26 4.67 3.96
N SER A 329 -23.08 5.15 4.35
CA SER A 329 -21.97 5.31 3.37
C SER A 329 -20.98 4.15 3.50
N GLN A 330 -20.82 3.37 2.43
CA GLN A 330 -19.65 2.50 2.27
C GLN A 330 -18.42 3.42 2.23
N GLY A 331 -17.77 3.64 3.37
CA GLY A 331 -16.56 4.47 3.44
C GLY A 331 -15.45 3.89 2.56
N ASP A 332 -14.59 4.78 2.07
CA ASP A 332 -13.48 4.43 1.19
C ASP A 332 -12.25 4.05 2.02
N ILE A 333 -11.98 2.74 2.06
CA ILE A 333 -10.87 2.14 2.82
C ILE A 333 -9.52 2.59 2.24
N VAL A 334 -9.42 2.78 0.93
CA VAL A 334 -8.17 3.19 0.26
C VAL A 334 -7.85 4.62 0.66
N LEU A 335 -8.82 5.52 0.53
CA LEU A 335 -8.72 6.92 0.95
C LEU A 335 -8.38 7.07 2.44
N GLN A 336 -9.08 6.35 3.30
CA GLN A 336 -8.88 6.41 4.75
C GLN A 336 -7.47 5.90 5.14
N SER A 337 -7.01 4.82 4.50
CA SER A 337 -5.65 4.30 4.69
C SER A 337 -4.57 5.25 4.17
N TYR A 338 -4.83 5.94 3.05
CA TYR A 338 -3.92 6.92 2.49
C TYR A 338 -3.67 8.06 3.49
N TRP A 339 -4.74 8.69 3.99
CA TRP A 339 -4.62 9.78 4.96
C TRP A 339 -4.08 9.32 6.32
N LEU A 340 -4.37 8.08 6.74
CA LEU A 340 -3.77 7.48 7.93
C LEU A 340 -2.25 7.35 7.79
N SER A 341 -1.77 6.96 6.61
CA SER A 341 -0.34 6.91 6.29
C SER A 341 0.30 8.30 6.22
N VAL A 342 -0.35 9.29 5.59
CA VAL A 342 0.14 10.67 5.54
C VAL A 342 0.34 11.24 6.95
N ILE A 343 -0.62 11.06 7.84
CA ILE A 343 -0.50 11.48 9.25
C ILE A 343 0.63 10.73 9.96
N ASN A 344 0.84 9.46 9.63
CA ASN A 344 1.92 8.66 10.18
C ASN A 344 3.32 9.11 9.73
N PHE A 345 3.51 9.43 8.45
CA PHE A 345 4.74 10.05 7.98
C PHE A 345 4.95 11.46 8.54
N LEU A 346 3.88 12.25 8.64
CA LEU A 346 3.96 13.58 9.25
C LEU A 346 4.38 13.48 10.72
N TYR A 347 3.81 12.55 11.49
CA TYR A 347 4.23 12.27 12.88
C TYR A 347 5.71 11.91 12.95
N TYR A 348 6.19 11.04 12.07
CA TYR A 348 7.60 10.67 11.98
C TYR A 348 8.51 11.89 11.72
N TYR A 349 8.16 12.75 10.76
CA TYR A 349 8.94 13.94 10.44
C TYR A 349 8.97 14.95 11.60
N LEU A 350 7.84 15.16 12.27
CA LEU A 350 7.73 16.06 13.42
C LEU A 350 8.50 15.52 14.64
N CYS A 351 8.51 14.21 14.86
CA CYS A 351 9.32 13.58 15.93
C CYS A 351 10.83 13.69 15.68
N ARG A 352 11.25 13.78 14.41
CA ARG A 352 12.66 13.94 14.02
C ARG A 352 13.16 15.39 14.15
N ASP A 353 12.26 16.37 14.15
CA ASP A 353 12.58 17.78 14.41
C ASP A 353 12.75 18.02 15.91
N ASP A 354 13.96 18.40 16.32
CA ASP A 354 14.32 18.48 17.73
C ASP A 354 13.46 19.51 18.48
N GLY A 355 12.79 19.01 19.52
CA GLY A 355 11.94 19.81 20.40
C GLY A 355 10.68 20.39 19.76
N PHE A 356 10.22 19.92 18.59
CA PHE A 356 8.99 20.44 17.96
C PHE A 356 7.76 20.33 18.88
N PHE A 357 7.50 19.15 19.43
CA PHE A 357 6.36 18.93 20.35
C PHE A 357 6.55 19.60 21.72
N LYS A 358 7.78 19.96 22.09
CA LYS A 358 8.05 20.81 23.27
C LYS A 358 7.57 22.26 23.03
N ARG A 359 7.77 22.77 21.81
CA ARG A 359 7.30 24.10 21.40
C ARG A 359 5.78 24.12 21.23
N TYR A 360 5.21 23.08 20.62
CA TYR A 360 3.80 23.01 20.26
C TYR A 360 3.08 21.77 20.83
N PRO A 361 2.86 21.69 22.15
CA PRO A 361 2.29 20.50 22.79
C PRO A 361 0.83 20.24 22.43
N ARG A 362 0.05 21.29 22.12
CA ARG A 362 -1.35 21.16 21.70
C ARG A 362 -1.49 20.40 20.38
N LEU A 363 -0.55 20.59 19.46
CA LEU A 363 -0.56 19.93 18.16
C LEU A 363 -0.39 18.40 18.28
N LEU A 364 0.29 17.91 19.33
CA LEU A 364 0.35 16.47 19.61
C LEU A 364 -1.04 15.92 19.92
N GLN A 365 -1.84 16.64 20.72
CA GLN A 365 -3.21 16.24 21.04
C GLN A 365 -4.11 16.25 19.80
N ASP A 366 -3.98 17.25 18.92
CA ASP A 366 -4.75 17.34 17.68
C ASP A 366 -4.38 16.24 16.69
N LEU A 367 -3.10 15.87 16.64
CA LEU A 367 -2.58 14.74 15.86
C LEU A 367 -3.14 13.41 16.39
N VAL A 368 -3.17 13.19 17.71
CA VAL A 368 -3.81 12.01 18.33
C VAL A 368 -5.30 11.93 18.00
N ILE A 369 -6.02 13.05 18.08
CA ILE A 369 -7.46 13.09 17.73
C ILE A 369 -7.66 12.74 16.26
N THR A 370 -6.78 13.23 15.38
CA THR A 370 -6.83 12.93 13.94
C THR A 370 -6.57 11.46 13.67
N TYR A 371 -5.55 10.86 14.29
CA TYR A 371 -5.32 9.40 14.24
C TYR A 371 -6.55 8.63 14.67
N GLN A 372 -7.12 8.97 15.83
CA GLN A 372 -8.27 8.26 16.36
C GLN A 372 -9.46 8.34 15.40
N SER A 373 -9.75 9.53 14.87
CA SER A 373 -10.83 9.73 13.90
C SER A 373 -10.63 8.86 12.66
N LEU A 374 -9.42 8.80 12.11
CA LEU A 374 -9.11 8.00 10.92
C LEU A 374 -9.22 6.49 11.20
N ILE A 375 -8.72 6.02 12.34
CA ILE A 375 -8.85 4.62 12.76
C ILE A 375 -10.33 4.24 12.93
N ILE A 376 -11.14 5.10 13.54
CA ILE A 376 -12.58 4.86 13.73
C ILE A 376 -13.30 4.77 12.39
N GLU A 377 -13.06 5.72 11.49
CA GLU A 377 -13.69 5.73 10.16
C GLU A 377 -13.28 4.52 9.32
N LEU A 378 -11.99 4.16 9.32
CA LEU A 378 -11.47 2.97 8.66
C LEU A 378 -12.11 1.69 9.22
N THR A 379 -12.20 1.59 10.54
CA THR A 379 -12.84 0.45 11.21
C THR A 379 -14.32 0.40 10.82
N ASN A 380 -15.04 1.53 10.80
CA ASN A 380 -16.45 1.58 10.43
C ASN A 380 -16.72 1.15 8.98
N SER A 381 -15.86 1.53 8.04
CA SER A 381 -15.92 1.06 6.65
C SER A 381 -15.83 -0.47 6.56
N ILE A 382 -14.94 -1.08 7.37
CA ILE A 382 -14.78 -2.53 7.43
C ILE A 382 -15.95 -3.20 8.16
N LYS A 383 -16.42 -2.62 9.28
CA LYS A 383 -17.61 -3.09 10.01
C LYS A 383 -18.80 -3.22 9.06
N PHE A 384 -19.06 -2.20 8.22
CA PHE A 384 -20.17 -2.22 7.27
C PHE A 384 -20.07 -3.41 6.29
N ARG A 385 -18.90 -3.63 5.68
CA ARG A 385 -18.66 -4.74 4.74
C ARG A 385 -18.78 -6.11 5.40
N LEU A 386 -18.24 -6.26 6.62
CA LEU A 386 -18.32 -7.51 7.36
C LEU A 386 -19.73 -7.78 7.89
N ASN A 387 -20.50 -6.75 8.24
CA ASN A 387 -21.82 -6.88 8.86
C ASN A 387 -22.80 -7.68 8.00
N ASP A 388 -22.73 -7.47 6.68
CA ASP A 388 -23.55 -8.16 5.68
C ASP A 388 -23.10 -9.61 5.45
N LEU A 389 -21.83 -9.92 5.72
CA LEU A 389 -21.24 -11.25 5.52
C LEU A 389 -21.38 -12.17 6.75
N ILE A 390 -21.48 -11.62 7.97
CA ILE A 390 -21.44 -12.40 9.23
C ILE A 390 -22.53 -13.49 9.27
N ASP A 391 -23.78 -13.15 8.93
CA ASP A 391 -24.88 -14.10 9.07
C ASP A 391 -24.72 -15.27 8.10
N ASP A 392 -24.39 -14.97 6.84
CA ASP A 392 -24.28 -15.98 5.79
C ASP A 392 -22.98 -16.80 5.89
N CYS A 393 -21.85 -16.16 6.19
CA CYS A 393 -20.53 -16.79 6.19
C CYS A 393 -20.17 -17.46 7.51
N LEU A 394 -20.58 -16.93 8.68
CA LEU A 394 -20.17 -17.46 9.99
C LEU A 394 -21.29 -18.19 10.71
N LEU A 395 -22.51 -17.64 10.71
CA LEU A 395 -23.61 -18.20 11.51
C LEU A 395 -24.42 -19.26 10.76
N ASN A 396 -24.69 -19.05 9.47
CA ASN A 396 -25.53 -19.93 8.65
C ASN A 396 -24.72 -20.87 7.74
N PHE A 397 -23.42 -20.66 7.59
CA PHE A 397 -22.58 -21.52 6.78
C PHE A 397 -22.43 -22.90 7.43
N VAL A 398 -22.85 -23.94 6.72
CA VAL A 398 -22.78 -25.34 7.18
C VAL A 398 -21.78 -26.09 6.33
N ASN A 399 -20.68 -26.52 6.96
CA ASN A 399 -19.64 -27.35 6.33
C ASN A 399 -19.90 -28.86 6.56
N ILE A 400 -20.56 -29.21 7.66
CA ILE A 400 -20.76 -30.62 8.05
C ILE A 400 -22.20 -31.07 7.70
N PRO A 401 -22.38 -32.03 6.76
CA PRO A 401 -23.72 -32.48 6.32
C PRO A 401 -24.57 -33.08 7.43
N VAL A 402 -23.93 -33.67 8.46
CA VAL A 402 -24.60 -34.25 9.64
C VAL A 402 -25.40 -33.19 10.41
N ILE A 403 -24.94 -31.93 10.40
CA ILE A 403 -25.59 -30.83 11.13
C ILE A 403 -26.88 -30.38 10.42
N ASN A 404 -26.98 -30.51 9.10
CA ASN A 404 -28.25 -30.28 8.37
C ASN A 404 -29.34 -31.32 8.71
N GLY A 405 -28.96 -32.44 9.31
CA GLY A 405 -29.86 -33.51 9.74
C GLY A 405 -30.25 -33.47 11.23
N THR A 406 -29.74 -32.52 12.03
CA THR A 406 -30.04 -32.47 13.47
C THR A 406 -31.52 -32.20 13.71
N LEU A 407 -32.20 -33.13 14.39
CA LEU A 407 -33.59 -32.99 14.79
C LEU A 407 -33.66 -32.37 16.18
N TYR A 408 -34.52 -31.36 16.34
CA TYR A 408 -34.77 -30.72 17.63
C TYR A 408 -36.06 -31.24 18.26
N LYS A 409 -36.10 -31.29 19.59
CA LYS A 409 -37.28 -31.76 20.35
C LYS A 409 -38.56 -30.96 20.10
N ASN A 410 -38.43 -29.72 19.63
CA ASN A 410 -39.55 -28.82 19.37
C ASN A 410 -40.02 -28.85 17.90
N ASP A 411 -39.33 -29.58 17.01
CA ASP A 411 -39.74 -29.71 15.61
C ASP A 411 -40.83 -30.79 15.48
N TRP A 412 -42.08 -30.36 15.35
CA TRP A 412 -43.28 -31.20 15.34
C TRP A 412 -43.51 -32.00 14.04
N ASN A 413 -42.48 -32.65 13.49
CA ASN A 413 -42.60 -33.50 12.29
C ASN A 413 -42.31 -34.98 12.59
N PHE A 414 -43.04 -35.55 13.55
CA PHE A 414 -42.97 -36.97 13.94
C PHE A 414 -43.36 -37.98 12.83
N PHE A 415 -43.86 -37.52 11.67
CA PHE A 415 -44.32 -38.40 10.57
C PHE A 415 -43.44 -38.42 9.31
N LYS A 416 -42.32 -37.68 9.29
CA LYS A 416 -41.27 -37.93 8.29
C LYS A 416 -40.07 -38.50 9.02
N LYS A 417 -39.99 -39.84 9.11
CA LYS A 417 -38.70 -40.52 9.25
C LYS A 417 -37.85 -40.14 8.04
N LYS A 418 -37.17 -39.00 8.08
CA LYS A 418 -35.93 -38.87 7.32
C LYS A 418 -35.01 -39.87 8.00
N SER A 419 -34.77 -40.99 7.30
CA SER A 419 -33.71 -41.93 7.64
C SER A 419 -32.51 -41.10 8.06
N GLN A 420 -31.93 -41.38 9.22
CA GLN A 420 -30.51 -41.06 9.43
C GLN A 420 -29.82 -41.58 8.16
N GLN A 421 -29.34 -40.69 7.29
CA GLN A 421 -28.44 -41.11 6.24
C GLN A 421 -27.22 -41.59 7.01
N LYS A 422 -27.13 -42.91 7.23
CA LYS A 422 -25.82 -43.55 7.33
C LYS A 422 -25.08 -43.02 6.10
N SER A 423 -23.94 -42.38 6.31
CA SER A 423 -23.08 -41.94 5.23
C SER A 423 -22.90 -43.11 4.28
N THR A 424 -23.64 -43.06 3.17
CA THR A 424 -23.64 -44.15 2.21
C THR A 424 -22.24 -44.14 1.61
N PHE A 425 -21.75 -45.28 1.14
CA PHE A 425 -20.49 -45.31 0.38
C PHE A 425 -20.47 -44.21 -0.70
N ASP A 426 -21.62 -43.93 -1.33
CA ASP A 426 -21.83 -42.85 -2.29
C ASP A 426 -21.71 -41.43 -1.73
N ASP A 427 -22.08 -41.19 -0.47
CA ASP A 427 -21.93 -39.88 0.19
C ASP A 427 -20.46 -39.61 0.51
N ILE A 428 -19.74 -40.65 0.96
CA ILE A 428 -18.28 -40.61 1.16
C ILE A 428 -17.56 -40.45 -0.18
N TYR A 429 -18.01 -41.14 -1.23
CA TYR A 429 -17.49 -41.02 -2.58
C TYR A 429 -17.69 -39.60 -3.14
N LYS A 430 -18.86 -38.98 -2.93
CA LYS A 430 -19.12 -37.58 -3.31
C LYS A 430 -18.30 -36.56 -2.53
N MET A 431 -17.90 -36.87 -1.29
CA MET A 431 -16.98 -36.02 -0.51
C MET A 431 -15.54 -36.05 -1.04
N LEU A 432 -15.16 -37.08 -1.82
CA LEU A 432 -13.84 -37.17 -2.45
C LEU A 432 -13.72 -36.30 -3.73
N TYR A 433 -14.84 -35.80 -4.26
CA TYR A 433 -14.86 -34.89 -5.41
C TYR A 433 -15.10 -33.46 -4.94
N PRO A 434 -14.51 -32.46 -5.63
CA PRO A 434 -14.78 -31.07 -5.31
C PRO A 434 -16.29 -30.77 -5.44
N PRO A 435 -16.86 -29.97 -4.51
CA PRO A 435 -18.28 -29.65 -4.52
C PRO A 435 -18.66 -28.91 -5.80
N SER A 436 -19.95 -28.93 -6.16
CA SER A 436 -20.42 -28.25 -7.38
C SER A 436 -20.08 -26.75 -7.39
N VAL A 437 -19.87 -26.14 -8.56
CA VAL A 437 -19.55 -24.70 -8.70
C VAL A 437 -20.55 -23.81 -7.95
N LYS A 438 -21.85 -24.15 -7.96
CA LYS A 438 -22.90 -23.43 -7.22
C LYS A 438 -22.74 -23.52 -5.70
N GLU A 439 -22.17 -24.60 -5.20
CA GLU A 439 -21.89 -24.82 -3.79
C GLU A 439 -20.59 -24.15 -3.35
N GLN A 440 -19.58 -24.12 -4.23
CA GLN A 440 -18.35 -23.35 -4.05
C GLN A 440 -18.62 -21.82 -4.02
N LEU A 441 -19.61 -21.35 -4.78
CA LEU A 441 -20.01 -19.94 -4.82
C LEU A 441 -20.81 -19.49 -3.58
N LYS A 442 -21.19 -20.41 -2.67
CA LYS A 442 -21.87 -20.03 -1.42
C LYS A 442 -20.94 -19.12 -0.59
N PRO A 443 -21.48 -18.08 0.05
CA PRO A 443 -20.71 -17.22 0.94
C PRO A 443 -20.09 -18.06 2.07
N SER A 444 -18.76 -18.20 2.04
CA SER A 444 -17.99 -19.00 2.99
C SER A 444 -17.21 -18.09 3.93
N PRO A 445 -16.71 -18.61 5.08
CA PRO A 445 -15.83 -17.87 5.97
C PRO A 445 -14.62 -17.23 5.27
N ILE A 446 -14.22 -17.77 4.11
CA ILE A 446 -13.10 -17.26 3.29
C ILE A 446 -13.37 -15.81 2.83
N LYS A 447 -14.62 -15.42 2.57
CA LYS A 447 -14.95 -14.03 2.17
C LYS A 447 -14.62 -13.02 3.27
N ILE A 448 -14.75 -13.42 4.53
CA ILE A 448 -14.37 -12.57 5.68
C ILE A 448 -12.86 -12.44 5.75
N THR A 449 -12.12 -13.54 5.60
CA THR A 449 -10.65 -13.48 5.58
C THR A 449 -10.12 -12.73 4.36
N GLN A 450 -10.81 -12.77 3.21
CA GLN A 450 -10.48 -11.94 2.05
C GLN A 450 -10.67 -10.45 2.35
N THR A 451 -11.75 -10.07 3.04
CA THR A 451 -11.97 -8.66 3.45
C THR A 451 -10.90 -8.20 4.44
N LEU A 452 -10.54 -9.05 5.41
CA LEU A 452 -9.44 -8.77 6.35
C LEU A 452 -8.07 -8.72 5.66
N GLY A 453 -7.84 -9.61 4.71
CA GLY A 453 -6.64 -9.62 3.86
C GLY A 453 -6.52 -8.36 3.00
N ALA A 454 -7.63 -7.90 2.44
CA ALA A 454 -7.68 -6.65 1.69
C ALA A 454 -7.34 -5.44 2.55
N LEU A 455 -7.86 -5.39 3.78
CA LEU A 455 -7.49 -4.34 4.74
C LEU A 455 -5.99 -4.36 5.03
N LEU A 456 -5.43 -5.54 5.33
CA LEU A 456 -4.00 -5.68 5.61
C LEU A 456 -3.16 -5.20 4.43
N TYR A 457 -3.54 -5.65 3.23
CA TYR A 457 -2.88 -5.30 2.00
C TYR A 457 -2.93 -3.79 1.71
N VAL A 458 -4.08 -3.13 1.89
CA VAL A 458 -4.21 -1.67 1.68
C VAL A 458 -3.35 -0.88 2.70
N LEU A 459 -3.30 -1.33 3.95
CA LEU A 459 -2.45 -0.71 4.98
C LEU A 459 -0.95 -0.88 4.66
N GLU A 460 -0.56 -2.03 4.13
CA GLU A 460 0.81 -2.30 3.69
C GLU A 460 1.17 -1.52 2.42
N LEU A 461 0.25 -1.42 1.46
CA LEU A 461 0.44 -0.65 0.22
C LEU A 461 0.76 0.82 0.51
N HIS A 462 0.10 1.39 1.53
CA HIS A 462 0.35 2.76 1.98
C HIS A 462 1.47 2.86 3.03
N ASP A 463 2.24 1.80 3.31
CA ASP A 463 3.33 1.83 4.31
C ASP A 463 2.88 2.34 5.71
N VAL A 464 1.69 1.93 6.20
CA VAL A 464 1.20 2.31 7.54
C VAL A 464 1.97 1.56 8.63
N HIS A 465 2.32 2.25 9.72
CA HIS A 465 3.13 1.68 10.79
C HIS A 465 2.48 0.42 11.42
N PRO A 466 3.24 -0.67 11.65
CA PRO A 466 2.69 -1.93 12.18
C PRO A 466 1.86 -1.79 13.47
N LEU A 467 2.24 -0.89 14.37
CA LEU A 467 1.49 -0.60 15.61
C LEU A 467 0.09 -0.02 15.32
N ILE A 468 -0.02 0.88 14.34
CA ILE A 468 -1.30 1.48 13.94
C ILE A 468 -2.14 0.42 13.22
N THR A 469 -1.52 -0.37 12.36
CA THR A 469 -2.15 -1.53 11.72
C THR A 469 -2.74 -2.48 12.77
N GLN A 470 -1.99 -2.85 13.82
CA GLN A 470 -2.53 -3.69 14.89
C GLN A 470 -3.72 -3.07 15.64
N GLN A 471 -3.72 -1.76 15.87
CA GLN A 471 -4.84 -1.06 16.50
C GLN A 471 -6.11 -1.11 15.65
N THR A 472 -5.98 -0.94 14.33
CA THR A 472 -7.12 -1.05 13.41
C THR A 472 -7.71 -2.47 13.45
N PHE A 473 -6.88 -3.51 13.38
CA PHE A 473 -7.34 -4.90 13.49
C PHE A 473 -7.93 -5.24 14.85
N SER A 474 -7.34 -4.74 15.94
CA SER A 474 -7.86 -4.88 17.30
C SER A 474 -9.31 -4.37 17.38
N SER A 475 -9.56 -3.18 16.84
CA SER A 475 -10.89 -2.56 16.83
C SER A 475 -11.89 -3.36 15.99
N VAL A 476 -11.46 -3.91 14.84
CA VAL A 476 -12.29 -4.79 13.99
C VAL A 476 -12.61 -6.10 14.72
N PHE A 477 -11.63 -6.75 15.35
CA PHE A 477 -11.82 -8.02 16.05
C PHE A 477 -12.71 -7.88 17.28
N TYR A 478 -12.54 -6.79 18.05
CA TYR A 478 -13.41 -6.47 19.17
C TYR A 478 -14.87 -6.36 18.72
N TRP A 479 -15.14 -5.56 17.69
CA TRP A 479 -16.48 -5.39 17.13
C TRP A 479 -17.05 -6.71 16.60
N LEU A 480 -16.24 -7.49 15.88
CA LEU A 480 -16.67 -8.76 15.29
C LEU A 480 -17.06 -9.77 16.37
N SER A 481 -16.22 -9.92 17.40
CA SER A 481 -16.46 -10.80 18.55
C SER A 481 -17.78 -10.44 19.25
N ILE A 482 -17.98 -9.16 19.57
CA ILE A 482 -19.19 -8.69 20.26
C ILE A 482 -20.43 -8.83 19.39
N THR A 483 -20.32 -8.55 18.09
CA THR A 483 -21.44 -8.68 17.16
C THR A 483 -21.87 -10.14 17.03
N LEU A 484 -20.91 -11.06 16.93
CA LEU A 484 -21.17 -12.51 16.94
C LEU A 484 -21.81 -12.95 18.27
N PHE A 485 -21.26 -12.53 19.39
CA PHE A 485 -21.80 -12.82 20.73
C PHE A 485 -23.26 -12.36 20.86
N ASN A 486 -23.54 -11.10 20.54
CA ASN A 486 -24.88 -10.52 20.65
C ASN A 486 -25.89 -11.20 19.71
N ARG A 487 -25.48 -11.53 18.46
CA ARG A 487 -26.34 -12.23 17.49
C ARG A 487 -26.66 -13.66 17.94
N VAL A 488 -25.67 -14.40 18.41
CA VAL A 488 -25.86 -15.78 18.93
C VAL A 488 -26.76 -15.78 20.16
N LEU A 489 -26.55 -14.87 21.12
CA LEU A 489 -27.35 -14.80 22.35
C LEU A 489 -28.80 -14.33 22.10
N SER A 490 -29.00 -13.47 21.09
CA SER A 490 -30.32 -12.93 20.74
C SER A 490 -31.21 -13.99 20.08
N GLN A 491 -30.67 -14.77 19.15
CA GLN A 491 -31.46 -15.68 18.32
C GLN A 491 -31.47 -17.13 18.85
N LYS A 492 -32.66 -17.67 19.09
CA LYS A 492 -32.83 -19.08 19.50
C LYS A 492 -32.24 -20.08 18.50
N LYS A 493 -32.16 -19.70 17.21
CA LYS A 493 -31.65 -20.55 16.14
C LYS A 493 -30.19 -20.97 16.36
N TYR A 494 -29.35 -20.15 17.00
CA TYR A 494 -27.93 -20.45 17.16
C TYR A 494 -27.61 -21.14 18.49
N LEU A 495 -28.57 -21.17 19.43
CA LEU A 495 -28.41 -21.75 20.76
C LEU A 495 -28.70 -23.26 20.74
N SER A 496 -27.73 -24.03 20.25
CA SER A 496 -27.70 -25.50 20.24
C SER A 496 -26.27 -26.00 20.13
N ARG A 497 -25.98 -27.18 20.67
CA ARG A 497 -24.63 -27.78 20.64
C ARG A 497 -24.07 -27.91 19.22
N ALA A 498 -24.83 -28.47 18.27
CA ALA A 498 -24.37 -28.60 16.89
C ALA A 498 -24.03 -27.25 16.23
N GLN A 499 -24.85 -26.22 16.46
CA GLN A 499 -24.60 -24.87 15.93
C GLN A 499 -23.38 -24.22 16.59
N ALA A 500 -23.17 -24.42 17.89
CA ALA A 500 -21.98 -23.91 18.57
C ALA A 500 -20.68 -24.51 18.01
N ILE A 501 -20.68 -25.81 17.68
CA ILE A 501 -19.54 -26.49 17.03
C ILE A 501 -19.33 -25.93 15.62
N GLN A 502 -20.40 -25.77 14.83
CA GLN A 502 -20.31 -25.21 13.47
C GLN A 502 -19.75 -23.79 13.47
N ILE A 503 -20.27 -22.92 14.34
CA ILE A 503 -19.81 -21.53 14.46
C ILE A 503 -18.34 -21.50 14.91
N ARG A 504 -17.93 -22.37 15.85
CA ARG A 504 -16.53 -22.47 16.29
C ARG A 504 -15.60 -22.84 15.13
N LEU A 505 -16.01 -23.81 14.29
CA LEU A 505 -15.25 -24.22 13.10
C LEU A 505 -15.20 -23.11 12.04
N ASN A 506 -16.30 -22.38 11.83
CA ASN A 506 -16.30 -21.26 10.88
C ASN A 506 -15.37 -20.13 11.34
N VAL A 507 -15.35 -19.84 12.65
CA VAL A 507 -14.48 -18.81 13.24
C VAL A 507 -13.02 -19.25 13.30
N SER A 508 -12.71 -20.55 13.34
CA SER A 508 -11.32 -21.01 13.30
C SER A 508 -10.61 -20.63 11.99
N VAL A 509 -11.34 -20.43 10.89
CA VAL A 509 -10.77 -19.92 9.63
C VAL A 509 -10.17 -18.51 9.82
N ILE A 510 -10.78 -17.68 10.67
CA ILE A 510 -10.24 -16.35 11.03
C ILE A 510 -9.01 -16.51 11.93
N GLU A 511 -9.03 -17.49 12.85
CA GLU A 511 -7.84 -17.82 13.65
C GLU A 511 -6.66 -18.31 12.79
N ASP A 512 -6.93 -19.14 11.78
CA ASP A 512 -5.90 -19.67 10.87
C ASP A 512 -5.31 -18.55 10.01
N TRP A 513 -6.17 -17.65 9.52
CA TRP A 513 -5.72 -16.47 8.77
C TRP A 513 -4.87 -15.52 9.63
N THR A 514 -5.28 -15.26 10.89
CA THR A 514 -4.47 -14.41 11.80
C THR A 514 -3.14 -15.06 12.18
N ARG A 515 -3.08 -16.40 12.31
CA ARG A 515 -1.80 -17.12 12.50
C ARG A 515 -0.87 -16.99 11.29
N SER A 516 -1.45 -17.04 10.09
CA SER A 516 -0.68 -16.88 8.84
C SER A 516 -0.12 -15.46 8.70
N ASN A 517 -0.81 -14.46 9.26
CA ASN A 517 -0.44 -13.04 9.22
C ASN A 517 0.04 -12.51 10.58
N ASN A 518 0.70 -13.35 11.38
CA ASN A 518 0.99 -13.06 12.79
C ASN A 518 2.21 -12.12 12.98
N LYS A 519 2.12 -10.90 12.47
CA LYS A 519 3.12 -9.85 12.67
C LYS A 519 3.00 -9.26 14.07
N SER A 520 4.12 -8.98 14.73
CA SER A 520 4.19 -8.31 16.04
C SER A 520 5.20 -7.16 15.99
N PRO A 521 4.79 -5.91 16.26
CA PRO A 521 5.71 -4.80 16.47
C PRO A 521 6.63 -5.12 17.65
N SER A 522 7.94 -5.05 17.42
CA SER A 522 8.93 -5.25 18.48
C SER A 522 8.95 -4.02 19.39
N LEU A 523 8.75 -4.23 20.69
CA LEU A 523 8.99 -3.18 21.67
C LEU A 523 10.49 -2.83 21.66
N PRO A 524 10.87 -1.54 21.55
CA PRO A 524 12.28 -1.15 21.58
C PRO A 524 12.87 -1.34 22.98
N ASP A 525 14.17 -1.59 23.04
CA ASP A 525 14.92 -1.71 24.30
C ASP A 525 15.13 -0.33 24.93
N ILE A 526 14.08 0.16 25.60
CA ILE A 526 14.04 1.46 26.29
C ILE A 526 13.78 1.23 27.77
N ASP A 527 14.36 2.08 28.62
CA ASP A 527 14.04 2.11 30.04
C ASP A 527 12.52 2.16 30.28
N THR A 528 12.03 1.19 31.06
CA THR A 528 10.60 1.06 31.38
C THR A 528 10.01 2.32 32.00
N TYR A 529 10.81 3.15 32.68
CA TYR A 529 10.38 4.44 33.20
C TYR A 529 10.06 5.44 32.08
N LEU A 530 10.92 5.55 31.07
CA LEU A 530 10.70 6.41 29.90
C LEU A 530 9.50 5.91 29.08
N LEU A 531 9.35 4.59 28.95
CA LEU A 531 8.21 4.00 28.26
C LEU A 531 6.88 4.25 28.98
N LYS A 532 6.87 4.23 30.32
CA LYS A 532 5.70 4.61 31.14
C LYS A 532 5.34 6.09 31.01
N ALA A 533 6.34 6.95 30.86
CA ALA A 533 6.13 8.38 30.69
C ALA A 533 5.76 8.78 29.25
N PHE A 534 5.99 7.91 28.26
CA PHE A 534 5.64 8.20 26.87
C PHE A 534 4.11 8.32 26.71
N PRO A 535 3.60 9.33 25.95
CA PRO A 535 4.31 10.28 25.10
C PRO A 535 4.65 11.64 25.74
N TYR A 536 4.53 11.82 27.07
CA TYR A 536 4.95 13.06 27.73
C TYR A 536 6.44 13.37 27.55
N THR A 537 7.26 12.35 27.31
CA THR A 537 8.68 12.49 26.91
C THR A 537 8.88 13.33 25.65
N LEU A 538 7.86 13.51 24.81
CA LEU A 538 7.92 14.37 23.62
C LEU A 538 7.69 15.85 23.94
N ILE A 539 7.02 16.13 25.07
CA ILE A 539 6.59 17.47 25.47
C ILE A 539 7.50 18.06 26.56
N GLU A 540 7.92 17.23 27.51
CA GLU A 540 8.59 17.67 28.74
C GLU A 540 10.02 17.14 28.84
N GLU A 541 10.93 17.99 29.34
CA GLU A 541 12.32 17.59 29.63
C GLU A 541 12.48 16.94 31.00
N ASN A 542 11.69 17.39 31.99
CA ASN A 542 11.67 16.83 33.34
C ASN A 542 10.29 16.26 33.61
N ILE A 543 10.18 14.93 33.58
CA ILE A 543 8.92 14.22 33.81
C ILE A 543 8.53 14.37 35.29
N THR A 544 7.59 15.27 35.59
CA THR A 544 6.98 15.41 36.92
C THR A 544 5.69 14.60 37.03
N GLU A 545 5.20 14.34 38.26
CA GLU A 545 3.92 13.62 38.47
C GLU A 545 2.70 14.44 37.99
N GLU A 546 2.84 15.76 37.88
CA GLU A 546 1.82 16.67 37.36
C GLU A 546 2.26 17.21 36.00
N HIS A 547 1.44 16.99 34.97
CA HIS A 547 1.67 17.47 33.61
C HIS A 547 0.79 18.71 33.31
N PRO A 548 1.34 19.79 32.74
CA PRO A 548 0.59 20.99 32.39
C PRO A 548 -0.48 20.79 31.31
N LEU A 549 -0.32 19.78 30.44
CA LEU A 549 -1.29 19.41 29.41
C LEU A 549 -1.68 17.95 29.58
N VAL A 550 -2.94 17.65 29.89
CA VAL A 550 -3.41 16.27 29.99
C VAL A 550 -3.75 15.75 28.59
N LEU A 551 -3.03 14.72 28.16
CA LEU A 551 -3.30 14.05 26.89
C LEU A 551 -4.51 13.12 27.01
N ASN A 552 -5.52 13.35 26.18
CA ASN A 552 -6.74 12.56 26.09
C ASN A 552 -6.65 11.54 24.96
N LYS A 553 -7.27 10.36 25.16
CA LYS A 553 -7.41 9.30 24.15
C LYS A 553 -6.07 8.73 23.68
N VAL A 554 -5.07 8.73 24.55
CA VAL A 554 -3.74 8.13 24.35
C VAL A 554 -3.61 6.90 25.24
N ALA A 555 -3.04 5.82 24.70
CA ALA A 555 -2.73 4.61 25.45
C ALA A 555 -1.35 4.76 26.12
N PHE A 556 -1.30 4.57 27.44
CA PHE A 556 -0.07 4.59 28.22
C PHE A 556 0.42 3.17 28.48
N TYR A 557 1.74 3.01 28.70
CA TYR A 557 2.33 1.72 29.01
C TYR A 557 2.16 1.39 30.50
N ASN A 558 1.33 0.40 30.83
CA ASN A 558 1.25 -0.17 32.19
C ASN A 558 1.76 -1.63 32.26
N GLY A 559 2.14 -2.21 31.11
CA GLY A 559 2.63 -3.59 31.02
C GLY A 559 1.52 -4.64 31.04
N ASN A 560 0.25 -4.24 30.93
CA ASN A 560 -0.88 -5.14 30.88
C ASN A 560 -1.17 -5.61 29.45
N VAL A 561 -0.68 -6.79 29.15
CA VAL A 561 -0.78 -7.46 27.85
C VAL A 561 -2.22 -7.85 27.47
N LYS A 562 -3.17 -7.82 28.42
CA LYS A 562 -4.57 -8.21 28.21
C LYS A 562 -5.55 -7.04 28.05
N ASP A 563 -5.12 -5.80 28.29
CA ASP A 563 -6.00 -4.63 28.28
C ASP A 563 -5.81 -3.83 26.98
N PRO A 564 -6.85 -3.73 26.12
CA PRO A 564 -6.78 -2.94 24.90
C PRO A 564 -6.54 -1.43 25.11
N ASN A 565 -6.65 -0.92 26.34
CA ASN A 565 -6.33 0.46 26.66
C ASN A 565 -4.83 0.69 26.97
N ASP A 566 -4.05 -0.38 27.11
CA ASP A 566 -2.61 -0.34 27.41
C ASP A 566 -1.80 -0.39 26.10
N LEU A 567 -0.71 0.37 26.03
CA LEU A 567 0.26 0.28 24.93
C LEU A 567 0.81 -1.15 24.78
N ALA A 568 1.09 -1.83 25.90
CA ALA A 568 1.69 -3.17 25.90
C ALA A 568 0.87 -4.22 25.13
N PHE A 569 -0.46 -4.04 25.06
CA PHE A 569 -1.37 -4.91 24.32
C PHE A 569 -1.05 -4.92 22.81
N TYR A 570 -0.68 -3.78 22.24
CA TYR A 570 -0.39 -3.60 20.81
C TYR A 570 1.05 -3.96 20.41
N HIS A 571 1.86 -4.48 21.35
CA HIS A 571 3.14 -5.13 21.04
C HIS A 571 3.04 -6.65 21.07
N THR A 572 1.83 -7.18 21.22
CA THR A 572 1.59 -8.63 21.17
C THR A 572 1.40 -9.10 19.74
N SER A 573 1.40 -10.42 19.57
CA SER A 573 1.08 -11.01 18.27
C SER A 573 -0.38 -10.78 17.89
N LEU A 574 -0.66 -10.54 16.60
CA LEU A 574 -2.01 -10.32 16.09
C LEU A 574 -2.98 -11.45 16.50
N PHE A 575 -2.49 -12.69 16.54
CA PHE A 575 -3.26 -13.84 17.00
C PHE A 575 -3.60 -13.78 18.50
N SER A 576 -2.71 -13.24 19.33
CA SER A 576 -2.98 -13.01 20.76
C SER A 576 -4.08 -11.97 20.95
N ILE A 577 -4.02 -10.87 20.20
CA ILE A 577 -5.06 -9.81 20.18
C ILE A 577 -6.42 -10.41 19.83
N LEU A 578 -6.49 -11.22 18.76
CA LEU A 578 -7.72 -11.91 18.38
C LEU A 578 -8.27 -12.77 19.53
N LYS A 579 -7.40 -13.58 20.16
CA LYS A 579 -7.80 -14.47 21.25
C LYS A 579 -8.38 -13.72 22.45
N ILE A 580 -7.78 -12.61 22.85
CA ILE A 580 -8.24 -11.80 23.98
C ILE A 580 -9.63 -11.21 23.66
N HIS A 581 -9.81 -10.64 22.47
CA HIS A 581 -11.11 -10.08 22.07
C HIS A 581 -12.21 -11.14 21.91
N PHE A 582 -11.86 -12.34 21.43
CA PHE A 582 -12.80 -13.45 21.24
C PHE A 582 -13.06 -14.28 22.49
N GLU A 583 -12.38 -14.00 23.61
CA GLU A 583 -12.47 -14.79 24.85
C GLU A 583 -13.92 -14.95 25.33
N VAL A 584 -14.67 -13.85 25.43
CA VAL A 584 -16.10 -13.87 25.86
C VAL A 584 -16.96 -14.72 24.92
N PHE A 585 -16.70 -14.65 23.62
CA PHE A 585 -17.43 -15.40 22.62
C PHE A 585 -17.08 -16.90 22.65
N TYR A 586 -15.80 -17.24 22.85
CA TYR A 586 -15.36 -18.63 22.98
C TYR A 586 -15.88 -19.28 24.25
N GLU A 587 -15.89 -18.57 25.36
CA GLU A 587 -16.55 -19.01 26.58
C GLU A 587 -18.03 -19.31 26.34
N LEU A 588 -18.74 -18.49 25.56
CA LEU A 588 -20.15 -18.72 25.22
C LEU A 588 -20.33 -20.01 24.41
N LEU A 589 -19.50 -20.20 23.38
CA LEU A 589 -19.55 -21.41 22.55
C LEU A 589 -19.17 -22.66 23.33
N GLN A 590 -18.20 -22.56 24.24
CA GLN A 590 -17.80 -23.65 25.14
C GLN A 590 -18.94 -24.00 26.08
N TRP A 591 -19.60 -23.01 26.68
CA TRP A 591 -20.76 -23.20 27.54
C TRP A 591 -21.87 -23.96 26.80
N LEU A 592 -22.24 -23.53 25.59
CA LEU A 592 -23.27 -24.18 24.78
C LEU A 592 -22.97 -25.65 24.44
N GLN A 593 -21.71 -26.06 24.44
CA GLN A 593 -21.30 -27.43 24.14
C GLN A 593 -21.28 -28.35 25.36
N THR A 594 -21.05 -27.81 26.55
CA THR A 594 -20.78 -28.60 27.76
C THR A 594 -21.95 -28.62 28.74
N PHE A 595 -22.78 -27.57 28.79
CA PHE A 595 -23.70 -27.41 29.91
C PHE A 595 -24.79 -28.49 30.00
N THR A 596 -25.21 -29.08 28.88
CA THR A 596 -26.21 -30.16 28.86
C THR A 596 -25.66 -31.49 29.39
N ILE A 597 -24.34 -31.61 29.56
CA ILE A 597 -23.67 -32.79 30.16
C ILE A 597 -23.64 -32.68 31.70
N LEU A 598 -23.78 -31.47 32.25
CA LEU A 598 -23.63 -31.24 33.68
C LEU A 598 -24.78 -31.84 34.49
N ARG A 599 -24.44 -32.65 35.49
CA ARG A 599 -25.39 -33.25 36.42
C ARG A 599 -25.12 -32.85 37.86
N ASP A 600 -23.87 -32.63 38.20
CA ASP A 600 -23.43 -32.36 39.57
C ASP A 600 -23.17 -30.87 39.82
N GLU A 601 -23.33 -30.47 41.08
CA GLU A 601 -23.15 -29.09 41.52
C GLU A 601 -21.67 -28.69 41.51
N ASP A 602 -20.78 -29.61 41.90
CA ASP A 602 -19.33 -29.38 41.90
C ASP A 602 -18.80 -29.14 40.47
N SER A 603 -19.35 -29.85 39.49
CA SER A 603 -19.01 -29.64 38.07
C SER A 603 -19.48 -28.27 37.55
N LEU A 604 -20.63 -27.78 38.03
CA LEU A 604 -21.13 -26.45 37.70
C LEU A 604 -20.25 -25.36 38.32
N LEU A 605 -19.78 -25.55 39.57
CA LEU A 605 -18.87 -24.62 40.23
C LEU A 605 -17.50 -24.57 39.53
N ALA A 606 -16.95 -25.72 39.17
CA ALA A 606 -15.69 -25.78 38.39
C ALA A 606 -15.79 -25.01 37.06
N ILE A 607 -16.94 -25.10 36.38
CA ILE A 607 -17.16 -24.33 35.15
C ILE A 607 -17.28 -22.84 35.44
N PHE A 608 -17.95 -22.44 36.51
CA PHE A 608 -18.00 -21.03 36.91
C PHE A 608 -16.64 -20.44 37.25
N GLU A 609 -15.73 -21.24 37.81
CA GLU A 609 -14.34 -20.82 38.03
C GLU A 609 -13.55 -20.73 36.72
N SER A 610 -13.87 -21.57 35.73
CA SER A 610 -13.24 -21.55 34.41
C SER A 610 -13.72 -20.42 33.50
N LEU A 611 -14.99 -20.00 33.62
CA LEU A 611 -15.60 -18.94 32.80
C LEU A 611 -15.41 -17.58 33.49
N GLN A 612 -14.31 -16.91 33.15
CA GLN A 612 -13.93 -15.63 33.78
C GLN A 612 -14.68 -14.45 33.16
N SER A 613 -15.08 -14.58 31.90
CA SER A 613 -15.63 -13.49 31.10
C SER A 613 -17.16 -13.47 31.07
N LEU A 614 -17.83 -14.62 31.13
CA LEU A 614 -19.29 -14.69 31.13
C LEU A 614 -19.90 -14.35 32.50
N ASN A 615 -21.05 -13.67 32.48
CA ASN A 615 -21.85 -13.42 33.68
C ASN A 615 -23.01 -14.42 33.84
N ALA A 616 -23.57 -14.49 35.05
CA ALA A 616 -24.63 -15.44 35.36
C ALA A 616 -25.93 -15.15 34.58
N ALA A 617 -26.21 -13.88 34.26
CA ALA A 617 -27.39 -13.47 33.50
C ALA A 617 -27.35 -13.98 32.04
N GLN A 618 -26.20 -13.89 31.38
CA GLN A 618 -25.94 -14.42 30.04
C GLN A 618 -26.09 -15.94 30.04
N LEU A 619 -25.52 -16.63 31.02
CA LEU A 619 -25.65 -18.08 31.16
C LEU A 619 -27.11 -18.49 31.35
N MET A 620 -27.86 -17.80 32.20
CA MET A 620 -29.29 -18.07 32.39
C MET A 620 -30.08 -17.86 31.09
N ARG A 621 -29.78 -16.79 30.34
CA ARG A 621 -30.42 -16.51 29.06
C ARG A 621 -30.20 -17.62 28.03
N THR A 622 -29.00 -18.18 27.97
CA THR A 622 -28.70 -19.30 27.07
C THR A 622 -29.55 -20.52 27.41
N ILE A 623 -29.67 -20.87 28.70
CA ILE A 623 -30.48 -22.02 29.16
C ILE A 623 -31.95 -21.84 28.79
N ASP A 624 -32.51 -20.65 29.01
CA ASP A 624 -33.93 -20.35 28.75
C ASP A 624 -34.30 -20.47 27.27
N LYS A 625 -33.37 -20.11 26.39
CA LYS A 625 -33.59 -20.05 24.94
C LYS A 625 -33.02 -21.26 24.18
N TYR A 626 -32.33 -22.17 24.86
CA TYR A 626 -31.63 -23.29 24.25
C TYR A 626 -32.57 -24.27 23.53
N ARG A 627 -32.12 -24.76 22.38
CA ARG A 627 -32.82 -25.79 21.59
C ARG A 627 -32.15 -27.13 21.80
N TYR A 628 -32.85 -28.02 22.49
CA TYR A 628 -32.41 -29.38 22.75
C TYR A 628 -32.55 -30.26 21.51
N GLU A 629 -31.48 -31.00 21.19
CA GLU A 629 -31.48 -32.06 20.19
C GLU A 629 -32.31 -33.27 20.70
N VAL A 630 -32.83 -34.12 19.81
CA VAL A 630 -33.74 -35.23 20.18
C VAL A 630 -33.11 -36.17 21.21
N ASP A 631 -31.82 -36.48 21.07
CA ASP A 631 -31.10 -37.40 21.96
C ASP A 631 -30.45 -36.70 23.17
N GLU A 632 -30.66 -35.39 23.33
CA GLU A 632 -30.01 -34.58 24.37
C GLU A 632 -30.87 -34.42 25.62
N GLU A 633 -30.34 -34.76 26.79
CA GLU A 633 -31.04 -34.58 28.06
C GLU A 633 -31.24 -33.09 28.41
N LYS A 634 -32.35 -32.80 29.10
CA LYS A 634 -32.66 -31.43 29.52
C LYS A 634 -31.77 -31.02 30.70
N PHE A 635 -31.38 -29.75 30.73
CA PHE A 635 -30.60 -29.22 31.83
C PHE A 635 -31.35 -29.35 33.18
N PRO A 636 -30.70 -29.82 34.26
CA PRO A 636 -31.35 -30.01 35.55
C PRO A 636 -31.95 -28.73 36.13
N LYS A 637 -33.21 -28.81 36.59
CA LYS A 637 -33.91 -27.66 37.20
C LYS A 637 -33.27 -27.19 38.52
N THR A 638 -32.63 -28.08 39.26
CA THR A 638 -31.91 -27.77 40.50
C THR A 638 -30.73 -26.83 40.23
N LEU A 639 -29.92 -27.17 39.23
CA LEU A 639 -28.79 -26.37 38.77
C LEU A 639 -29.27 -25.01 38.22
N SER A 640 -30.31 -25.00 37.39
CA SER A 640 -30.89 -23.75 36.85
C SER A 640 -31.34 -22.78 37.96
N LYS A 641 -31.97 -23.28 39.04
CA LYS A 641 -32.34 -22.46 40.20
C LYS A 641 -31.12 -21.86 40.92
N LYS A 642 -30.00 -22.58 40.97
CA LYS A 642 -28.75 -22.05 41.55
C LYS A 642 -28.16 -20.92 40.72
N ILE A 643 -28.10 -21.09 39.39
CA ILE A 643 -27.68 -20.01 38.48
C ILE A 643 -28.59 -18.80 38.67
N GLN A 644 -29.90 -19.01 38.73
CA GLN A 644 -30.87 -17.95 38.98
C GLN A 644 -30.68 -17.26 40.35
N SER A 645 -30.29 -17.99 41.40
CA SER A 645 -29.95 -17.38 42.69
C SER A 645 -28.66 -16.55 42.63
N LYS A 646 -27.67 -17.02 41.85
CA LYS A 646 -26.40 -16.31 41.62
C LYS A 646 -26.63 -15.00 40.85
N VAL A 647 -27.54 -15.00 39.87
CA VAL A 647 -27.99 -13.78 39.16
C VAL A 647 -28.55 -12.72 40.11
N LYS A 648 -29.23 -13.13 41.18
CA LYS A 648 -29.85 -12.20 42.14
C LYS A 648 -28.88 -11.70 43.22
N ASN A 649 -27.86 -12.50 43.54
CA ASN A 649 -27.00 -12.29 44.71
C ASN A 649 -25.60 -11.76 44.36
N GLU A 650 -25.13 -11.93 43.12
CA GLU A 650 -23.80 -11.48 42.68
C GLU A 650 -23.87 -10.29 41.71
N ASP A 651 -22.87 -9.42 41.81
CA ASP A 651 -22.64 -8.37 40.83
C ASP A 651 -22.40 -8.96 39.44
N GLN A 652 -23.28 -8.62 38.50
CA GLN A 652 -23.21 -9.10 37.12
C GLN A 652 -22.13 -8.41 36.28
N LYS A 653 -21.53 -7.34 36.82
CA LYS A 653 -20.50 -6.56 36.13
C LYS A 653 -19.16 -7.28 36.22
N ARG A 654 -18.67 -7.76 35.07
CA ARG A 654 -17.31 -8.27 34.95
C ARG A 654 -16.32 -7.12 34.70
N PRO A 655 -15.12 -7.16 35.31
CA PRO A 655 -14.07 -6.18 35.01
C PRO A 655 -13.67 -6.28 33.54
N ASN A 656 -13.32 -5.14 32.92
CA ASN A 656 -12.84 -5.04 31.54
C ASN A 656 -13.86 -5.44 30.44
N ILE A 657 -15.15 -5.63 30.79
CA ILE A 657 -16.22 -5.90 29.83
C ILE A 657 -17.24 -4.76 29.85
N LEU A 658 -17.62 -4.29 28.66
CA LEU A 658 -18.52 -3.17 28.46
C LEU A 658 -19.89 -3.66 27.96
N TYR A 659 -20.94 -3.22 28.64
CA TYR A 659 -22.32 -3.65 28.42
C TYR A 659 -23.16 -2.53 27.80
N GLN A 660 -24.08 -2.87 26.89
CA GLN A 660 -24.94 -1.90 26.17
C GLN A 660 -26.04 -1.30 27.07
N GLY A 661 -26.35 -1.92 28.21
CA GLY A 661 -27.39 -1.44 29.13
C GLY A 661 -27.29 -2.07 30.52
N ASN A 662 -28.17 -1.62 31.42
CA ASN A 662 -28.19 -2.03 32.83
C ASN A 662 -28.58 -3.50 33.05
N ASP A 663 -29.05 -4.19 32.01
CA ASP A 663 -29.43 -5.60 32.06
C ASP A 663 -28.21 -6.53 31.97
N PHE A 664 -27.02 -5.99 31.72
CA PHE A 664 -25.74 -6.72 31.59
C PHE A 664 -25.80 -7.92 30.63
N LEU A 665 -26.73 -7.93 29.68
CA LEU A 665 -26.95 -9.06 28.81
C LEU A 665 -26.13 -8.96 27.52
N TYR A 666 -26.26 -7.82 26.83
CA TYR A 666 -25.57 -7.55 25.57
C TYR A 666 -24.33 -6.68 25.80
N LEU A 667 -23.31 -6.95 25.00
CA LEU A 667 -22.03 -6.23 25.04
C LEU A 667 -22.10 -5.01 24.12
N ASN A 668 -21.33 -3.96 24.44
CA ASN A 668 -21.32 -2.72 23.66
C ASN A 668 -20.41 -2.85 22.42
N PRO A 669 -20.92 -2.84 21.18
CA PRO A 669 -20.10 -2.92 19.97
C PRO A 669 -19.42 -1.58 19.59
N SER A 670 -19.84 -0.46 20.20
CA SER A 670 -19.41 0.89 19.83
C SER A 670 -18.31 1.44 20.76
N GLN A 671 -17.51 0.56 21.36
CA GLN A 671 -16.37 1.01 22.15
C GLN A 671 -15.20 1.38 21.23
N ASP A 672 -14.65 2.56 21.47
CA ASP A 672 -13.39 3.00 20.87
C ASP A 672 -12.26 2.87 21.89
N PHE A 673 -11.08 2.48 21.40
CA PHE A 673 -9.86 2.38 22.22
C PHE A 673 -9.02 3.65 22.08
N PRO A 674 -8.20 3.99 23.10
CA PRO A 674 -7.22 5.05 22.99
C PRO A 674 -6.14 4.70 21.96
N VAL A 675 -5.52 5.71 21.36
CA VAL A 675 -4.47 5.56 20.35
C VAL A 675 -3.14 5.27 21.03
N ALA A 676 -2.51 4.16 20.66
CA ALA A 676 -1.13 3.84 20.95
C ALA A 676 -0.21 4.49 19.89
N LEU A 677 0.60 5.45 20.29
CA LEU A 677 1.56 6.10 19.41
C LEU A 677 2.85 5.26 19.31
N PRO A 678 3.45 5.13 18.11
CA PRO A 678 4.75 4.51 17.98
C PRO A 678 5.84 5.43 18.56
N THR A 679 6.80 4.83 19.25
CA THR A 679 7.93 5.54 19.82
C THR A 679 8.93 5.95 18.73
N ILE A 680 9.80 6.92 19.04
CA ILE A 680 10.83 7.38 18.08
C ILE A 680 11.71 6.22 17.57
N PRO A 681 12.20 5.30 18.44
CA PRO A 681 13.00 4.18 17.95
C PRO A 681 12.24 3.23 17.02
N GLU A 682 10.94 3.01 17.25
CA GLU A 682 10.11 2.20 16.37
C GLU A 682 9.93 2.85 15.00
N LEU A 683 9.66 4.15 14.98
CA LEU A 683 9.57 4.92 13.73
C LEU A 683 10.89 4.93 12.96
N VAL A 684 12.03 5.03 13.64
CA VAL A 684 13.36 4.99 13.01
C VAL A 684 13.68 3.58 12.50
N ASN A 685 13.22 2.55 13.19
CA ASN A 685 13.38 1.17 12.72
C ASN A 685 12.54 0.90 11.46
N GLU A 686 11.32 1.44 11.41
CA GLU A 686 10.42 1.23 10.28
C GLU A 686 10.73 2.16 9.08
N TYR A 687 11.01 3.44 9.29
CA TYR A 687 11.17 4.42 8.19
C TYR A 687 12.59 4.97 8.05
N GLY A 688 13.50 4.64 8.96
CA GLY A 688 14.89 5.07 8.91
C GLY A 688 15.84 3.99 8.38
N ALA A 689 17.14 4.15 8.67
CA ALA A 689 18.19 3.20 8.27
C ALA A 689 18.29 1.98 9.21
N GLY A 690 17.31 1.81 10.12
CA GLY A 690 17.36 0.83 11.20
C GLY A 690 18.33 1.22 12.33
N LEU A 691 18.17 0.56 13.48
CA LEU A 691 19.14 0.63 14.58
C LEU A 691 20.50 0.08 14.10
N GLY A 692 21.48 0.97 13.92
CA GLY A 692 22.82 0.63 13.42
C GLY A 692 23.11 1.06 11.98
N GLY A 693 22.15 1.65 11.27
CA GLY A 693 22.39 2.28 9.95
C GLY A 693 22.63 1.30 8.80
N ILE A 694 22.08 0.08 8.90
CA ILE A 694 22.29 -1.03 7.97
C ILE A 694 21.54 -0.78 6.65
N ASP A 695 20.33 -0.21 6.71
CA ASP A 695 19.42 -0.07 5.56
C ASP A 695 19.31 1.37 5.05
N LYS A 696 20.42 1.94 4.59
CA LYS A 696 20.46 3.33 4.06
C LYS A 696 19.49 3.57 2.89
N ALA A 697 19.25 2.57 2.05
CA ALA A 697 18.31 2.67 0.94
C ALA A 697 16.85 2.88 1.41
N LYS A 698 16.45 2.21 2.50
CA LYS A 698 15.12 2.38 3.12
C LYS A 698 14.97 3.81 3.68
N ALA A 699 16.01 4.32 4.34
CA ALA A 699 16.03 5.68 4.84
C ALA A 699 15.86 6.73 3.74
N ILE A 700 16.50 6.54 2.58
CA ILE A 700 16.38 7.46 1.43
C ILE A 700 14.95 7.46 0.88
N LYS A 701 14.28 6.31 0.84
CA LYS A 701 12.88 6.18 0.34
C LYS A 701 11.90 7.06 1.12
N TYR A 702 12.06 7.17 2.43
CA TYR A 702 11.13 7.86 3.33
C TYR A 702 11.60 9.25 3.77
N GLN A 703 12.60 9.83 3.11
CA GLN A 703 12.99 11.21 3.37
C GLN A 703 11.95 12.18 2.81
N PRO A 704 11.73 13.34 3.46
CA PRO A 704 10.75 14.33 3.03
C PRO A 704 11.28 15.19 1.86
N PHE A 705 11.78 14.53 0.80
CA PHE A 705 12.13 15.18 -0.46
C PHE A 705 10.93 15.22 -1.39
N LEU A 706 10.82 16.32 -2.14
CA LEU A 706 9.74 16.53 -3.09
C LEU A 706 10.28 16.42 -4.52
N PRO A 707 9.54 15.78 -5.44
CA PRO A 707 9.87 15.80 -6.86
C PRO A 707 9.69 17.21 -7.43
N TYR A 708 10.43 17.50 -8.52
CA TYR A 708 10.39 18.81 -9.17
C TYR A 708 8.98 19.24 -9.60
N GLU A 709 8.14 18.31 -10.06
CA GLU A 709 6.77 18.59 -10.48
C GLU A 709 5.92 19.23 -9.37
N ILE A 710 6.09 18.79 -8.12
CA ILE A 710 5.37 19.33 -6.97
C ILE A 710 5.92 20.70 -6.60
N ILE A 711 7.25 20.87 -6.68
CA ILE A 711 7.91 22.15 -6.42
C ILE A 711 7.47 23.19 -7.46
N ASP A 712 7.48 22.84 -8.73
CA ASP A 712 7.02 23.70 -9.83
C ASP A 712 5.54 24.08 -9.64
N SER A 713 4.69 23.13 -9.24
CA SER A 713 3.28 23.42 -8.93
C SER A 713 3.11 24.43 -7.78
N ILE A 714 3.99 24.38 -6.78
CA ILE A 714 3.98 25.35 -5.67
C ILE A 714 4.47 26.72 -6.15
N ASP A 715 5.52 26.77 -6.95
CA ASP A 715 6.04 28.00 -7.54
C ASP A 715 5.00 28.67 -8.46
N GLU A 716 4.24 27.88 -9.23
CA GLU A 716 3.10 28.36 -10.03
C GLU A 716 1.99 28.98 -9.14
N ILE A 717 1.67 28.37 -8.00
CA ILE A 717 0.70 28.93 -7.04
C ILE A 717 1.18 30.30 -6.55
N HIS A 718 2.47 30.43 -6.23
CA HIS A 718 3.05 31.70 -5.80
C HIS A 718 3.00 32.75 -6.91
N GLU A 719 3.32 32.38 -8.16
CA GLU A 719 3.27 33.29 -9.30
C GLU A 719 1.85 33.78 -9.60
N GLN A 720 0.87 32.87 -9.59
CA GLN A 720 -0.54 33.20 -9.83
C GLN A 720 -1.08 34.15 -8.76
N LYS A 721 -0.75 33.92 -7.50
CA LYS A 721 -1.19 34.79 -6.40
C LYS A 721 -0.48 36.13 -6.38
N ALA A 722 0.80 36.18 -6.74
CA ALA A 722 1.51 37.45 -6.92
C ALA A 722 0.85 38.32 -8.00
N LYS A 723 0.41 37.71 -9.11
CA LYS A 723 -0.36 38.40 -10.17
C LYS A 723 -1.73 38.86 -9.69
N GLN A 724 -2.45 38.03 -8.91
CA GLN A 724 -3.75 38.41 -8.34
C GLN A 724 -3.63 39.59 -7.38
N LYS A 725 -2.57 39.62 -6.56
CA LYS A 725 -2.29 40.72 -5.65
C LYS A 725 -1.96 42.02 -6.38
N GLN A 726 -1.11 41.97 -7.40
CA GLN A 726 -0.82 43.14 -8.24
C GLN A 726 -2.09 43.69 -8.89
N LYS A 727 -2.96 42.80 -9.37
CA LYS A 727 -4.24 43.18 -9.95
C LYS A 727 -5.19 43.84 -8.93
N GLN A 728 -5.29 43.28 -7.71
CA GLN A 728 -6.08 43.90 -6.63
C GLN A 728 -5.53 45.26 -6.21
N GLU A 729 -4.21 45.41 -6.10
CA GLU A 729 -3.58 46.70 -5.79
C GLU A 729 -3.78 47.72 -6.91
N GLU A 730 -3.76 47.30 -8.18
CA GLU A 730 -4.09 48.14 -9.34
C GLU A 730 -5.57 48.55 -9.36
N ASP A 731 -6.48 47.63 -9.06
CA ASP A 731 -7.92 47.89 -8.98
C ASP A 731 -8.23 48.86 -7.82
N GLU A 732 -7.67 48.64 -6.63
CA GLU A 732 -7.80 49.56 -5.48
C GLU A 732 -7.17 50.94 -5.75
N ALA A 733 -6.05 51.00 -6.47
CA ALA A 733 -5.42 52.27 -6.83
C ALA A 733 -6.24 53.04 -7.87
N ASN A 734 -6.94 52.34 -8.77
CA ASN A 734 -7.86 52.95 -9.72
C ASN A 734 -9.15 53.42 -9.03
N GLU A 735 -9.67 52.67 -8.05
CA GLU A 735 -10.81 53.11 -7.23
C GLU A 735 -10.47 54.38 -6.43
N ARG A 736 -9.30 54.43 -5.76
CA ARG A 736 -8.85 55.64 -5.04
C ARG A 736 -8.67 56.84 -5.96
N LYS A 737 -8.15 56.65 -7.18
CA LYS A 737 -8.06 57.74 -8.17
C LYS A 737 -9.43 58.21 -8.62
N ASN A 738 -10.38 57.29 -8.84
CA ASN A 738 -11.75 57.67 -9.21
C ASN A 738 -12.48 58.39 -8.07
N GLU A 739 -12.19 58.08 -6.82
CA GLU A 739 -12.67 58.84 -5.66
C GLU A 739 -12.04 60.25 -5.61
N GLU A 740 -10.73 60.38 -5.86
CA GLU A 740 -10.04 61.69 -5.94
C GLU A 740 -10.56 62.58 -7.08
N TYR A 741 -10.87 61.99 -8.26
CA TYR A 741 -11.48 62.72 -9.38
C TYR A 741 -12.92 63.17 -9.10
N ASN A 742 -13.69 62.44 -8.30
CA ASN A 742 -15.05 62.83 -7.94
C ASN A 742 -15.08 63.92 -6.86
N ASP A 743 -14.07 64.00 -5.99
CA ASP A 743 -13.93 65.09 -5.01
C ASP A 743 -13.43 66.40 -5.67
N GLU A 744 -12.63 66.33 -6.74
CA GLU A 744 -12.20 67.52 -7.51
C GLU A 744 -13.31 68.13 -8.41
N GLU A 745 -14.36 67.38 -8.74
CA GLU A 745 -15.51 67.89 -9.52
C GLU A 745 -16.62 68.52 -8.65
N GLN A 746 -16.51 68.52 -7.32
CA GLN A 746 -17.53 69.07 -6.40
C GLN A 746 -17.24 70.47 -5.84
N ASP A 747 -16.10 71.09 -6.17
CA ASP A 747 -15.69 72.39 -5.61
C ASP A 747 -15.99 73.62 -6.49
N ASP A 748 -16.67 73.47 -7.64
CA ASP A 748 -16.76 74.54 -8.66
C ASP A 748 -18.18 75.01 -9.05
N ASP A 749 -19.24 74.73 -8.28
CA ASP A 749 -20.57 75.30 -8.56
C ASP A 749 -21.38 75.61 -7.29
N ASP A 750 -21.08 76.74 -6.64
CA ASP A 750 -22.01 77.38 -5.69
C ASP A 750 -21.83 78.91 -5.76
N ASP A 751 -22.48 79.54 -6.73
CA ASP A 751 -22.89 80.95 -6.64
C ASP A 751 -24.27 81.14 -7.30
N ASP A 752 -25.15 81.75 -6.51
CA ASP A 752 -26.30 82.57 -6.87
C ASP A 752 -27.69 81.94 -7.18
N GLU A 753 -28.53 82.15 -6.16
CA GLU A 753 -29.81 82.88 -6.23
C GLU A 753 -31.14 82.10 -6.13
N GLU A 754 -31.61 82.05 -4.88
CA GLU A 754 -32.81 82.73 -4.38
C GLU A 754 -34.24 82.22 -4.74
N ARG A 755 -34.95 81.91 -3.62
CA ARG A 755 -36.36 82.29 -3.29
C ARG A 755 -37.46 81.49 -3.99
N GLU A 756 -38.52 80.99 -3.35
CA GLU A 756 -39.35 81.45 -2.21
C GLU A 756 -40.13 80.22 -1.68
N LYS A 757 -40.13 79.92 -0.37
CA LYS A 757 -41.25 80.12 0.60
C LYS A 757 -42.65 79.88 -0.02
N GLU A 758 -43.57 79.11 0.55
CA GLU A 758 -43.96 78.98 1.95
C GLU A 758 -45.20 78.05 2.08
N ARG A 759 -45.51 77.65 3.33
CA ARG A 759 -46.80 77.16 3.90
C ARG A 759 -47.04 75.64 3.92
N ASP A 760 -47.57 75.03 4.98
CA ASP A 760 -47.84 75.44 6.37
C ASP A 760 -48.28 74.17 7.14
N ARG A 761 -47.59 73.88 8.24
CA ARG A 761 -48.09 73.74 9.62
C ARG A 761 -49.00 72.58 10.09
N ASN A 762 -48.52 72.08 11.24
CA ASN A 762 -49.16 71.63 12.50
C ASN A 762 -49.03 70.13 12.78
N GLY A 763 -48.55 69.67 13.95
CA GLY A 763 -48.08 70.35 15.16
C GLY A 763 -48.19 69.44 16.40
N ASN A 764 -47.24 69.59 17.33
CA ASN A 764 -47.21 69.17 18.75
C ASN A 764 -47.13 67.65 19.06
N ASN A 765 -46.41 67.15 20.09
CA ASN A 765 -45.84 67.77 21.30
C ASN A 765 -44.75 66.87 21.94
N ASN A 766 -43.60 67.49 22.27
CA ASN A 766 -42.68 67.33 23.43
C ASN A 766 -42.48 66.03 24.25
N ASN A 767 -41.17 65.75 24.43
CA ASN A 767 -40.41 65.36 25.65
C ASN A 767 -40.27 63.87 26.03
N ASN A 768 -39.11 63.24 25.79
CA ASN A 768 -37.94 63.21 26.70
C ASN A 768 -36.85 62.22 26.26
N GLU A 769 -35.60 62.68 26.38
CA GLU A 769 -34.38 62.01 26.87
C GLU A 769 -33.87 60.65 26.34
N GLU A 770 -32.63 60.73 25.84
CA GLU A 770 -31.50 59.78 25.86
C GLU A 770 -31.50 58.50 25.00
N GLY A 771 -30.52 58.41 24.10
CA GLY A 771 -30.04 57.15 23.51
C GLY A 771 -29.29 57.32 22.19
N PHE A 772 -27.97 57.21 22.23
CA PHE A 772 -26.98 57.30 21.14
C PHE A 772 -27.36 56.64 19.79
N GLY A 773 -27.00 57.30 18.69
CA GLY A 773 -27.19 56.83 17.32
C GLY A 773 -26.09 55.91 16.78
N ASN A 774 -26.41 55.24 15.65
CA ASN A 774 -25.45 54.78 14.64
C ASN A 774 -26.22 54.20 13.44
N ASP A 775 -26.31 54.95 12.33
CA ASP A 775 -26.73 54.45 11.01
C ASP A 775 -25.50 54.48 10.08
N ARG A 776 -24.75 53.36 10.02
CA ARG A 776 -23.77 53.02 8.96
C ARG A 776 -23.49 51.51 8.97
N HIS A 777 -24.52 50.67 8.83
CA HIS A 777 -24.34 49.21 8.75
C HIS A 777 -25.10 48.50 7.62
N ASP A 778 -25.79 49.21 6.74
CA ASP A 778 -26.62 48.59 5.69
C ASP A 778 -25.91 48.40 4.33
N GLU A 779 -24.70 48.92 4.14
CA GLU A 779 -23.97 48.78 2.86
C GLU A 779 -23.10 47.51 2.78
N LEU A 780 -22.79 46.88 3.92
CA LEU A 780 -21.92 45.69 3.99
C LEU A 780 -22.61 44.36 3.62
N PHE A 781 -23.93 44.36 3.44
CA PHE A 781 -24.71 43.14 3.14
C PHE A 781 -25.18 43.02 1.69
N GLN A 782 -24.91 44.01 0.83
CA GLN A 782 -25.32 43.95 -0.59
C GLN A 782 -24.35 43.18 -1.51
N SER A 783 -23.14 42.86 -1.05
CA SER A 783 -22.13 42.13 -1.84
C SER A 783 -21.97 40.65 -1.49
N LEU A 784 -22.78 40.11 -0.57
CA LEU A 784 -22.74 38.68 -0.25
C LEU A 784 -23.59 37.87 -1.26
N GLN A 785 -22.95 37.26 -2.27
CA GLN A 785 -23.60 36.21 -3.05
C GLN A 785 -23.86 34.98 -2.17
N VAL A 786 -25.14 34.62 -2.02
CA VAL A 786 -25.58 33.42 -1.30
C VAL A 786 -25.07 32.16 -2.03
N PRO A 787 -24.51 31.15 -1.32
CA PRO A 787 -24.07 29.91 -1.94
C PRO A 787 -25.24 29.19 -2.65
N SER A 788 -25.02 28.74 -3.89
CA SER A 788 -26.04 28.14 -4.77
C SER A 788 -26.71 26.85 -4.26
N SER A 789 -26.34 26.36 -3.08
CA SER A 789 -26.97 25.22 -2.40
C SER A 789 -28.18 25.59 -1.53
N LEU A 790 -28.50 26.88 -1.39
CA LEU A 790 -29.66 27.39 -0.65
C LEU A 790 -30.66 28.17 -1.52
N ALA A 791 -30.52 28.08 -2.85
CA ALA A 791 -31.51 28.61 -3.79
C ALA A 791 -32.80 27.77 -3.69
N HIS A 792 -33.69 28.19 -2.80
CA HIS A 792 -35.09 27.80 -2.83
C HIS A 792 -35.61 28.06 -4.26
N ARG A 793 -36.12 27.00 -4.88
CA ARG A 793 -36.92 27.09 -6.10
C ARG A 793 -38.06 28.07 -5.81
N ASN A 794 -38.21 29.15 -6.57
CA ASN A 794 -39.31 30.10 -6.39
C ASN A 794 -40.65 29.36 -6.60
N TRP A 795 -41.40 29.18 -5.52
CA TRP A 795 -42.77 28.71 -5.58
C TRP A 795 -43.68 29.88 -5.95
N GLY A 796 -44.33 29.77 -7.11
CA GLY A 796 -45.41 30.65 -7.52
C GLY A 796 -45.13 31.36 -8.84
N VAL A 797 -45.50 30.73 -9.95
CA VAL A 797 -46.48 31.19 -10.95
C VAL A 797 -46.84 29.97 -11.81
N ASP A 798 -48.10 29.54 -11.69
CA ASP A 798 -48.92 28.77 -12.64
C ASP A 798 -48.35 27.53 -13.35
N ASP A 799 -48.70 26.34 -12.83
CA ASP A 799 -49.41 25.34 -13.64
C ASP A 799 -50.16 24.35 -12.72
N GLU A 800 -51.47 24.25 -12.93
CA GLU A 800 -52.36 23.33 -12.23
C GLU A 800 -52.02 21.87 -12.56
N ASN A 801 -52.12 21.00 -11.54
CA ASN A 801 -51.90 19.55 -11.55
C ASN A 801 -50.46 19.03 -11.45
N THR A 802 -49.88 19.09 -10.23
CA THR A 802 -49.18 17.92 -9.69
C THR A 802 -49.34 17.82 -8.18
N MET A 803 -49.80 16.65 -7.74
CA MET A 803 -50.09 16.22 -6.38
C MET A 803 -48.89 16.38 -5.43
N ASN A 804 -49.16 16.90 -4.24
CA ASN A 804 -48.31 16.86 -3.06
C ASN A 804 -48.05 15.40 -2.63
N PRO A 805 -46.80 14.92 -2.46
CA PRO A 805 -46.50 13.63 -1.87
C PRO A 805 -46.00 13.78 -0.42
N TRP A 806 -46.75 14.55 0.38
CA TRP A 806 -46.75 14.49 1.84
C TRP A 806 -48.17 14.37 2.33
#